data_AF-A0A8J8Y5V1-F1
#
_entry.id   AF-A0A8J8Y5V1-F1
#
_cell.length_a   1.000
_cell.length_b   1.000
_cell.length_c   1.000
_cell.angle_alpha   90.00
_cell.angle_beta   90.00
_cell.angle_gamma   90.00
#
_symmetry.space_group_name_H-M   'P 1'
#
loop_
_entity.id
_entity.type
_entity.pdbx_description
1 polymer ?
#
loop_
_entity_poly.entity_id
_entity_poly.type
_entity_poly.pdbx_seq_one_letter_code
_entity_poly.pdbx_strand_id
1 'polypeptide(L)'
;MAYYTGTGAAAPTERPGMIASLSLLLKKAFAELFPQYRRKHSEGDCLPFRGSADDSLEHYHRWQIPIKHNIFEILKSNESQLYEVLQKKFGCICTLRYPTPAGSSSPAQKVFRRMLTPGIELSVWKDDLTRHVVDAVVNAANEDLLHGGGLAGSLVKIGGSEIQEESKKWIATHGKIPVGGFAVTRAGKLPCYLIIHAVGPRWTVMDSQTAIGLLSVAITNILDYVTKWNTCIKTVAIPALSSGIFQFPLHLCTRIIVETICLYFQDKQTVSNLREIHLVSNEGPTVESFKSSSENIFGKEPSSWESLETNPSSNVTLHIGQGLTLQIVQGCIELQTTDVIVNSGHLQDFKSGQVAQSILKRAGFEMEMELDKIKLSSDYQVVQVTKGFKLSCQYVFHVSWHYSISKDQILKNAMKSCLERCLKRDINSISFPALGTGAINLEKSIAAKIMFEEIVAFAKEHKEKTLTVKIVIFPVDVETYKVFCAEMTKRSSELNLNSDGGLLSLPWTRGEQRSSSLEDGSPAIDLMGVEVGEMCEAKEWIERLLTSKDHHIVENNHILYLGIKEHGMLSQLQTSSNVSISATVSPRTATLEVKGSQADLIEAVMKIECMLCGVQEEVAGKKERSLRSLSGWGTDQQGKLKEMEESCTFQRYPVSLTQEFLDQKKHFDKCGLCVVKVEEVDNEVLLAAFQEKKKMMEEKMPKGSGSQRLFQQVPHQFCNAVCRVGFHRLYSTHNDPVYGAGIYFTKSLKKLADKARKTSSTDRLIYVFEAEVLTGSFCQGNFSNIIPPPLSPGALDVHDSVVDSVSNPETFVIFSGVQAMPRYLWTCTQDRTFSQHPMWSQGYSSEPGMASSLQSWGRVSNGSPV
;
A
#
# COMPACT_ATOMS: atom_id res chain seq x y z
N MET A 1 6.56 -55.67 7.71
CA MET A 1 7.18 -56.70 8.57
C MET A 1 8.59 -56.26 8.93
N ALA A 2 8.75 -55.68 10.12
CA ALA A 2 10.00 -55.58 10.87
C ALA A 2 9.62 -54.94 12.21
N TYR A 3 9.06 -55.76 13.09
CA TYR A 3 8.75 -55.41 14.47
C TYR A 3 10.06 -55.30 15.24
N TYR A 4 10.35 -54.13 15.80
CA TYR A 4 11.27 -54.01 16.93
C TYR A 4 10.44 -53.77 18.19
N THR A 5 10.12 -54.86 18.86
CA THR A 5 9.59 -54.89 20.23
C THR A 5 10.74 -54.70 21.21
N GLY A 6 10.91 -53.48 21.70
CA GLY A 6 11.73 -53.15 22.86
C GLY A 6 10.84 -53.05 24.10
N THR A 7 10.92 -54.08 24.94
CA THR A 7 10.22 -54.27 26.20
C THR A 7 10.65 -53.31 27.31
N GLY A 8 9.68 -52.88 28.13
CA GLY A 8 9.86 -52.94 29.59
C GLY A 8 10.19 -51.64 30.33
N ALA A 9 9.14 -51.03 30.87
CA ALA A 9 9.00 -50.55 32.25
C ALA A 9 10.11 -49.67 32.88
N ALA A 10 9.76 -48.40 33.14
CA ALA A 10 9.57 -47.89 34.50
C ALA A 10 9.08 -46.43 34.41
N ALA A 11 7.89 -46.16 34.91
CA ALA A 11 7.39 -44.80 35.11
C ALA A 11 8.01 -44.24 36.41
N PRO A 12 8.72 -43.10 36.38
CA PRO A 12 9.01 -42.33 37.58
C PRO A 12 7.96 -41.24 37.72
N THR A 13 7.04 -41.45 38.67
CA THR A 13 6.26 -40.39 39.28
C THR A 13 7.16 -39.59 40.21
N GLU A 14 7.51 -38.34 39.86
CA GLU A 14 7.89 -37.35 40.86
C GLU A 14 7.63 -35.92 40.37
N ARG A 15 7.06 -35.11 41.28
CA ARG A 15 6.42 -33.80 41.07
C ARG A 15 7.43 -32.66 40.87
N PRO A 16 7.03 -31.56 40.22
CA PRO A 16 7.93 -30.49 39.79
C PRO A 16 8.23 -29.50 40.93
N GLY A 17 9.51 -29.36 41.27
CA GLY A 17 10.05 -28.35 42.17
C GLY A 17 10.96 -27.38 41.41
N MET A 18 10.63 -26.09 41.50
CA MET A 18 11.24 -24.95 40.81
C MET A 18 12.78 -24.90 40.85
N ILE A 19 13.41 -24.78 39.67
CA ILE A 19 14.78 -24.25 39.53
C ILE A 19 14.66 -22.81 39.02
N ALA A 20 14.42 -21.88 39.95
CA ALA A 20 14.55 -20.45 39.74
C ALA A 20 15.81 -19.97 40.49
N SER A 21 16.94 -19.81 39.79
CA SER A 21 18.10 -19.08 40.38
C SER A 21 19.21 -18.66 39.41
N LEU A 22 19.23 -19.09 38.14
CA LEU A 22 20.28 -18.64 37.20
C LEU A 22 20.19 -17.15 36.82
N SER A 23 19.06 -16.49 37.07
CA SER A 23 18.84 -15.07 36.74
C SER A 23 19.62 -14.08 37.62
N LEU A 24 19.99 -14.44 38.86
CA LEU A 24 20.56 -13.46 39.80
C LEU A 24 22.09 -13.36 39.71
N LEU A 25 22.77 -14.47 39.39
CA LEU A 25 24.22 -14.51 39.21
C LEU A 25 24.67 -13.72 37.97
N LEU A 26 23.90 -13.80 36.87
CA LEU A 26 24.18 -13.05 35.64
C LEU A 26 24.06 -11.53 35.84
N LYS A 27 23.12 -11.06 36.67
CA LYS A 27 22.97 -9.62 36.94
C LYS A 27 24.10 -9.03 37.78
N LYS A 28 24.69 -9.80 38.70
CA LYS A 28 25.85 -9.34 39.48
C LYS A 28 27.14 -9.33 38.66
N ALA A 29 27.38 -10.38 37.85
CA ALA A 29 28.56 -10.44 37.00
C ALA A 29 28.60 -9.31 35.95
N PHE A 30 27.44 -8.92 35.42
CA PHE A 30 27.36 -7.85 34.42
C PHE A 30 27.67 -6.45 34.99
N ALA A 31 27.34 -6.21 36.26
CA ALA A 31 27.59 -4.92 36.91
C ALA A 31 29.07 -4.73 37.29
N GLU A 32 29.82 -5.80 37.55
CA GLU A 32 31.26 -5.71 37.86
C GLU A 32 32.14 -5.56 36.61
N LEU A 33 31.72 -6.08 35.46
CA LEU A 33 32.54 -6.08 34.24
C LEU A 33 32.52 -4.75 33.46
N PHE A 34 31.56 -3.85 33.71
CA PHE A 34 31.46 -2.60 32.95
C PHE A 34 31.25 -1.34 33.82
N PRO A 35 32.24 -0.91 34.64
CA PRO A 35 32.13 0.30 35.44
C PRO A 35 32.10 1.60 34.62
N GLN A 36 32.44 1.55 33.33
CA GLN A 36 32.65 2.75 32.51
C GLN A 36 31.37 3.30 31.86
N TYR A 37 30.20 2.68 32.06
CA TYR A 37 28.91 3.23 31.64
C TYR A 37 28.28 4.13 32.71
N ARG A 38 29.04 5.11 33.19
CA ARG A 38 28.56 6.23 34.01
C ARG A 38 29.03 7.55 33.40
N ARG A 39 28.64 7.83 32.16
CA ARG A 39 28.80 9.17 31.58
C ARG A 39 27.55 10.00 31.86
N LYS A 40 27.79 11.10 32.57
CA LYS A 40 26.87 12.15 32.99
C LYS A 40 26.03 12.64 31.80
N HIS A 41 24.70 12.57 31.95
CA HIS A 41 23.77 13.37 31.17
C HIS A 41 23.93 14.83 31.61
N SER A 42 24.49 15.66 30.75
CA SER A 42 24.37 17.12 30.83
C SER A 42 23.13 17.53 30.05
N GLU A 43 22.21 18.18 30.74
CA GLU A 43 21.03 18.89 30.20
C GLU A 43 21.47 19.91 29.14
N GLY A 44 20.74 19.98 28.03
CA GLY A 44 20.98 20.98 27.00
C GLY A 44 20.26 20.65 25.69
N ASP A 45 19.17 21.36 25.45
CA ASP A 45 18.46 21.59 24.19
C ASP A 45 17.72 20.39 23.56
N CYS A 46 16.43 20.30 23.89
CA CYS A 46 15.43 19.50 23.20
C CYS A 46 15.26 19.96 21.74
N LEU A 47 16.04 19.38 20.83
CA LEU A 47 15.69 19.39 19.41
C LEU A 47 14.43 18.52 19.21
N PRO A 48 13.45 18.97 18.41
CA PRO A 48 12.20 18.24 18.21
C PRO A 48 12.50 16.93 17.48
N PHE A 49 12.41 15.83 18.21
CA PHE A 49 12.53 14.49 17.66
C PHE A 49 11.34 14.26 16.71
N ARG A 50 11.56 14.44 15.42
CA ARG A 50 10.63 14.06 14.36
C ARG A 50 10.54 12.54 14.42
N GLY A 51 9.44 12.01 14.97
CA GLY A 51 9.22 10.56 15.05
C GLY A 51 9.55 9.92 13.72
N SER A 52 10.48 8.95 13.74
CA SER A 52 11.01 8.25 12.58
C SER A 52 9.90 7.46 11.89
N ALA A 53 9.15 8.14 11.03
CA ALA A 53 8.23 7.52 10.09
C ALA A 53 9.00 7.08 8.83
N ASP A 54 10.09 6.33 9.03
CA ASP A 54 10.88 5.73 7.94
C ASP A 54 10.39 4.32 7.59
N ASP A 55 9.16 3.98 7.98
CA ASP A 55 8.42 2.95 7.27
C ASP A 55 7.80 3.63 6.05
N SER A 56 8.38 3.33 4.89
CA SER A 56 7.84 3.58 3.57
C SER A 56 6.35 3.21 3.55
N LEU A 57 5.48 4.20 3.79
CA LEU A 57 4.03 4.03 3.85
C LEU A 57 3.53 3.65 2.46
N GLU A 58 3.44 2.34 2.29
CA GLU A 58 2.87 1.65 1.15
C GLU A 58 1.39 2.05 1.00
N HIS A 59 1.00 2.49 -0.21
CA HIS A 59 -0.36 2.93 -0.48
C HIS A 59 -1.29 1.71 -0.42
N TYR A 60 -2.25 1.69 0.51
CA TYR A 60 -3.23 0.61 0.60
C TYR A 60 -4.37 0.85 -0.39
N HIS A 61 -4.58 -0.10 -1.30
CA HIS A 61 -5.79 -0.16 -2.10
C HIS A 61 -6.95 -0.73 -1.26
N ARG A 62 -8.18 -0.31 -1.57
CA ARG A 62 -9.40 -0.73 -0.85
C ARG A 62 -10.48 -1.16 -1.83
N TRP A 63 -11.03 -2.35 -1.64
CA TRP A 63 -12.19 -2.85 -2.38
C TRP A 63 -13.31 -3.26 -1.44
N GLN A 64 -14.54 -3.12 -1.92
CA GLN A 64 -15.72 -3.60 -1.21
C GLN A 64 -16.27 -4.82 -1.94
N ILE A 65 -16.45 -5.90 -1.20
CA ILE A 65 -17.04 -7.14 -1.69
C ILE A 65 -18.39 -7.31 -1.01
N PRO A 66 -19.52 -7.04 -1.71
CA PRO A 66 -20.85 -7.22 -1.14
C PRO A 66 -21.09 -8.69 -0.77
N ILE A 67 -21.69 -8.92 0.40
CA ILE A 67 -22.03 -10.27 0.88
C ILE A 67 -23.49 -10.34 1.33
N LYS A 68 -24.03 -11.56 1.35
CA LYS A 68 -25.38 -11.81 1.85
C LYS A 68 -25.41 -11.77 3.37
N HIS A 69 -26.56 -11.42 3.95
CA HIS A 69 -26.74 -11.31 5.39
C HIS A 69 -26.43 -12.63 6.14
N ASN A 70 -26.89 -13.76 5.63
CA ASN A 70 -26.58 -15.07 6.23
C ASN A 70 -25.07 -15.38 6.23
N ILE A 71 -24.33 -14.95 5.20
CA ILE A 71 -22.88 -15.09 5.11
C ILE A 71 -22.17 -14.15 6.09
N PHE A 72 -22.67 -12.92 6.24
CA PHE A 72 -22.11 -11.96 7.19
C PHE A 72 -22.08 -12.53 8.61
N GLU A 73 -23.18 -13.14 9.08
CA GLU A 73 -23.24 -13.74 10.42
C GLU A 73 -22.18 -14.85 10.62
N ILE A 74 -22.01 -15.72 9.60
CA ILE A 74 -21.02 -16.81 9.61
C ILE A 74 -19.59 -16.26 9.64
N LEU A 75 -19.30 -15.23 8.84
CA LEU A 75 -17.98 -14.60 8.83
C LEU A 75 -17.74 -13.83 10.13
N LYS A 76 -18.77 -13.21 10.71
CA LYS A 76 -18.64 -12.43 11.94
C LYS A 76 -18.32 -13.31 13.14
N SER A 77 -18.88 -14.52 13.22
CA SER A 77 -18.50 -15.50 14.26
C SER A 77 -17.07 -16.03 14.09
N ASN A 78 -16.49 -15.93 12.90
CA ASN A 78 -15.17 -16.48 12.53
C ASN A 78 -14.18 -15.39 12.05
N GLU A 79 -14.39 -14.14 12.44
CA GLU A 79 -13.70 -12.97 11.89
C GLU A 79 -12.18 -13.04 12.09
N SER A 80 -11.72 -13.55 13.22
CA SER A 80 -10.29 -13.73 13.50
C SER A 80 -9.61 -14.70 12.53
N GLN A 81 -10.28 -15.79 12.17
CA GLN A 81 -9.75 -16.79 11.24
C GLN A 81 -9.72 -16.22 9.82
N LEU A 82 -10.76 -15.50 9.41
CA LEU A 82 -10.80 -14.81 8.12
C LEU A 82 -9.63 -13.82 8.00
N TYR A 83 -9.45 -12.99 9.02
CA TYR A 83 -8.34 -12.03 9.09
C TYR A 83 -6.98 -12.74 9.01
N GLU A 84 -6.79 -13.81 9.78
CA GLU A 84 -5.52 -14.56 9.81
C GLU A 84 -5.18 -15.20 8.47
N VAL A 85 -6.15 -15.82 7.78
CA VAL A 85 -5.94 -16.37 6.43
C VAL A 85 -5.57 -15.26 5.45
N LEU A 86 -6.33 -14.16 5.42
CA LEU A 86 -6.09 -13.09 4.46
C LEU A 86 -4.73 -12.43 4.67
N GLN A 87 -4.34 -12.23 5.92
CA GLN A 87 -3.05 -11.66 6.27
C GLN A 87 -1.90 -12.62 5.93
N LYS A 88 -1.97 -13.88 6.36
CA LYS A 88 -0.84 -14.82 6.20
C LYS A 88 -0.69 -15.33 4.77
N LYS A 89 -1.80 -15.51 4.06
CA LYS A 89 -1.81 -16.11 2.71
C LYS A 89 -1.62 -15.07 1.62
N PHE A 90 -2.16 -13.86 1.79
CA PHE A 90 -2.19 -12.83 0.75
C PHE A 90 -1.61 -11.48 1.19
N GLY A 91 -1.16 -11.30 2.43
CA GLY A 91 -0.70 -9.98 2.89
C GLY A 91 -1.82 -8.93 2.99
N CYS A 92 -3.08 -9.34 2.87
CA CYS A 92 -4.24 -8.46 2.86
C CYS A 92 -4.90 -8.41 4.23
N ILE A 93 -5.62 -7.32 4.50
CA ILE A 93 -6.43 -7.13 5.71
C ILE A 93 -7.89 -7.00 5.29
N CYS A 94 -8.81 -7.49 6.12
CA CYS A 94 -10.24 -7.26 5.91
C CYS A 94 -10.92 -6.73 7.17
N THR A 95 -12.01 -6.00 6.98
CA THR A 95 -13.01 -5.76 8.03
C THR A 95 -14.41 -6.12 7.54
N LEU A 96 -15.25 -6.59 8.46
CA LEU A 96 -16.65 -6.88 8.17
C LEU A 96 -17.49 -5.66 8.50
N ARG A 97 -18.10 -5.06 7.48
CA ARG A 97 -18.98 -3.89 7.66
C ARG A 97 -20.43 -4.32 7.65
N TYR A 98 -21.11 -4.00 8.74
CA TYR A 98 -22.57 -4.01 8.82
C TYR A 98 -23.06 -2.55 8.88
N PRO A 99 -24.10 -2.15 8.12
CA PRO A 99 -24.78 -0.89 8.41
C PRO A 99 -25.52 -1.06 9.74
N THR A 100 -25.05 -0.36 10.76
CA THR A 100 -25.46 -0.43 12.17
C THR A 100 -26.96 -0.72 12.35
N PRO A 101 -27.36 -1.85 12.99
CA PRO A 101 -28.76 -2.09 13.29
C PRO A 101 -29.22 -1.09 14.35
N ALA A 102 -30.36 -0.44 14.11
CA ALA A 102 -31.02 0.41 15.09
C ALA A 102 -31.46 -0.41 16.32
N GLY A 103 -30.62 -0.48 17.36
CA GLY A 103 -31.03 -1.03 18.65
C GLY A 103 -29.93 -1.76 19.42
N SER A 104 -29.35 -1.09 20.42
CA SER A 104 -28.96 -1.66 21.74
C SER A 104 -27.99 -0.75 22.52
N SER A 105 -27.60 0.39 21.98
CA SER A 105 -26.96 1.47 22.73
C SER A 105 -27.32 2.81 22.10
N SER A 106 -27.24 3.91 22.86
CA SER A 106 -27.54 5.25 22.34
C SER A 106 -26.75 5.48 21.05
N PRO A 107 -27.40 5.80 19.92
CA PRO A 107 -26.70 6.02 18.67
C PRO A 107 -25.63 7.10 18.83
N ALA A 108 -24.54 6.97 18.09
CA ALA A 108 -23.48 7.97 18.06
C ALA A 108 -24.11 9.34 17.78
N GLN A 109 -23.98 10.26 18.74
CA GLN A 109 -24.64 11.57 18.66
C GLN A 109 -23.61 12.63 18.28
N LYS A 110 -23.68 13.14 17.05
CA LYS A 110 -22.93 14.34 16.64
C LYS A 110 -23.57 15.56 17.31
N VAL A 111 -22.82 16.28 18.16
CA VAL A 111 -23.32 17.42 18.96
C VAL A 111 -22.78 18.77 18.50
N PHE A 112 -21.78 18.78 17.64
CA PHE A 112 -21.18 19.97 17.04
C PHE A 112 -20.50 19.57 15.71
N ARG A 113 -20.46 20.49 14.76
CA ARG A 113 -19.72 20.36 13.50
C ARG A 113 -19.30 21.72 12.95
N ARG A 114 -18.14 21.74 12.29
CA ARG A 114 -17.62 22.92 11.59
C ARG A 114 -16.66 22.50 10.49
N MET A 115 -16.73 23.16 9.33
CA MET A 115 -15.69 23.05 8.33
C MET A 115 -14.46 23.86 8.77
N LEU A 116 -13.31 23.20 8.91
CA LEU A 116 -12.02 23.85 9.19
C LEU A 116 -11.45 24.52 7.92
N THR A 117 -11.52 23.77 6.81
CA THR A 117 -11.14 24.19 5.46
C THR A 117 -12.14 23.59 4.46
N PRO A 118 -12.18 24.05 3.19
CA PRO A 118 -12.97 23.39 2.16
C PRO A 118 -12.57 21.91 2.04
N GLY A 119 -13.47 21.02 2.49
CA GLY A 119 -13.27 19.56 2.45
C GLY A 119 -12.81 18.90 3.74
N ILE A 120 -12.53 19.64 4.83
CA ILE A 120 -12.21 19.05 6.15
C ILE A 120 -13.22 19.51 7.21
N GLU A 121 -14.05 18.58 7.69
CA GLU A 121 -14.99 18.79 8.80
C GLU A 121 -14.34 18.39 10.14
N LEU A 122 -14.46 19.26 11.14
CA LEU A 122 -14.31 18.92 12.55
C LEU A 122 -15.70 18.68 13.14
N SER A 123 -15.89 17.58 13.86
CA SER A 123 -17.14 17.30 14.57
C SER A 123 -16.90 16.74 15.97
N VAL A 124 -17.83 17.02 16.89
CA VAL A 124 -17.79 16.49 18.26
C VAL A 124 -18.88 15.43 18.40
N TRP A 125 -18.53 14.28 18.97
CA TRP A 125 -19.41 13.13 19.09
C TRP A 125 -19.50 12.61 20.53
N LYS A 126 -20.73 12.32 20.95
CA LYS A 126 -21.00 11.45 22.09
C LYS A 126 -21.11 10.01 21.59
N ASP A 127 -20.02 9.26 21.74
CA ASP A 127 -19.94 7.85 21.36
C ASP A 127 -18.79 7.13 22.07
N ASP A 128 -18.80 5.80 22.05
CA ASP A 128 -17.72 4.97 22.53
C ASP A 128 -16.69 4.74 21.41
N LEU A 129 -15.44 5.15 21.67
CA LEU A 129 -14.32 5.04 20.72
C LEU A 129 -14.11 3.61 20.20
N THR A 130 -14.45 2.59 20.99
CA THR A 130 -14.24 1.18 20.64
C THR A 130 -15.16 0.68 19.52
N ARG A 131 -16.22 1.44 19.22
CA ARG A 131 -17.22 1.12 18.19
C ARG A 131 -17.41 2.24 17.16
N HIS A 132 -16.63 3.31 17.27
CA HIS A 132 -16.76 4.48 16.42
C HIS A 132 -16.13 4.19 15.05
N VAL A 133 -16.93 4.28 13.98
CA VAL A 133 -16.51 3.90 12.63
C VAL A 133 -15.73 5.04 11.98
N VAL A 134 -14.41 4.89 11.88
CA VAL A 134 -13.47 5.83 11.25
C VAL A 134 -12.28 5.05 10.66
N ASP A 135 -11.45 5.67 9.84
CA ASP A 135 -10.28 4.99 9.27
C ASP A 135 -9.16 4.81 10.32
N ALA A 136 -9.01 5.78 11.22
CA ALA A 136 -8.00 5.75 12.28
C ALA A 136 -8.58 6.17 13.65
N VAL A 137 -8.24 5.42 14.70
CA VAL A 137 -8.57 5.79 16.09
C VAL A 137 -7.30 6.18 16.82
N VAL A 138 -7.32 7.33 17.50
CA VAL A 138 -6.23 7.72 18.41
C VAL A 138 -6.46 7.08 19.77
N ASN A 139 -5.47 6.32 20.23
CA ASN A 139 -5.44 5.76 21.59
C ASN A 139 -4.62 6.68 22.51
N ALA A 140 -5.14 6.93 23.71
CA ALA A 140 -4.40 7.55 24.80
C ALA A 140 -3.47 6.52 25.46
N ALA A 141 -2.26 6.37 24.92
CA ALA A 141 -1.29 5.36 25.34
C ALA A 141 -0.29 5.90 26.36
N ASN A 142 0.38 4.97 27.05
CA ASN A 142 1.61 5.26 27.78
C ASN A 142 2.84 4.99 26.90
N GLU A 143 3.96 5.49 27.36
CA GLU A 143 5.27 5.44 26.71
C GLU A 143 5.76 4.01 26.39
N ASP A 144 5.31 3.01 27.16
CA ASP A 144 5.70 1.59 27.02
C ASP A 144 4.66 0.78 26.21
N LEU A 145 3.62 1.43 25.66
CA LEU A 145 2.46 0.81 24.98
C LEU A 145 1.85 -0.39 25.73
N LEU A 146 1.83 -0.32 27.07
CA LEU A 146 1.19 -1.33 27.91
C LEU A 146 -0.25 -0.92 28.21
N HIS A 147 -1.19 -1.43 27.43
CA HIS A 147 -2.60 -1.07 27.40
C HIS A 147 -3.40 -1.73 28.53
N GLY A 148 -3.00 -1.49 29.78
CA GLY A 148 -3.57 -2.15 30.96
C GLY A 148 -4.85 -1.51 31.53
N GLY A 149 -5.25 -0.31 31.08
CA GLY A 149 -6.38 0.41 31.66
C GLY A 149 -6.84 1.62 30.85
N GLY A 150 -7.91 2.26 31.32
CA GLY A 150 -8.52 3.42 30.66
C GLY A 150 -9.01 3.10 29.24
N LEU A 151 -8.90 4.09 28.35
CA LEU A 151 -9.22 3.93 26.93
C LEU A 151 -8.36 2.85 26.27
N ALA A 152 -7.06 2.83 26.55
CA ALA A 152 -6.14 1.84 25.97
C ALA A 152 -6.55 0.40 26.30
N GLY A 153 -6.88 0.12 27.56
CA GLY A 153 -7.38 -1.19 27.97
C GLY A 153 -8.73 -1.54 27.35
N SER A 154 -9.59 -0.55 27.12
CA SER A 154 -10.89 -0.75 26.46
C SER A 154 -10.72 -1.09 24.97
N LEU A 155 -9.79 -0.41 24.28
CA LEU A 155 -9.45 -0.70 22.89
C LEU A 155 -8.87 -2.11 22.73
N VAL A 156 -7.99 -2.57 23.63
CA VAL A 156 -7.50 -3.96 23.61
C VAL A 156 -8.59 -4.96 23.97
N LYS A 157 -9.46 -4.64 24.94
CA LYS A 157 -10.55 -5.53 25.35
C LYS A 157 -11.52 -5.82 24.20
N ILE A 158 -11.87 -4.81 23.41
CA ILE A 158 -12.80 -4.95 22.28
C ILE A 158 -12.06 -5.36 21.00
N GLY A 159 -10.90 -4.76 20.74
CA GLY A 159 -10.12 -4.99 19.53
C GLY A 159 -9.29 -6.28 19.52
N GLY A 160 -9.05 -6.92 20.66
CA GLY A 160 -8.29 -8.18 20.77
C GLY A 160 -6.86 -8.02 21.28
N SER A 161 -6.26 -9.13 21.72
CA SER A 161 -4.89 -9.16 22.29
C SER A 161 -3.82 -8.82 21.26
N GLU A 162 -4.11 -9.01 19.97
CA GLU A 162 -3.24 -8.69 18.84
C GLU A 162 -2.76 -7.23 18.83
N ILE A 163 -3.60 -6.27 19.25
CA ILE A 163 -3.18 -4.85 19.43
C ILE A 163 -2.03 -4.75 20.44
N GLN A 164 -2.12 -5.49 21.56
CA GLN A 164 -1.12 -5.47 22.62
C GLN A 164 0.15 -6.23 22.21
N GLU A 165 0.03 -7.29 21.43
CA GLU A 165 1.15 -8.07 20.90
C GLU A 165 1.96 -7.25 19.88
N GLU A 166 1.28 -6.58 18.93
CA GLU A 166 1.91 -5.69 17.96
C GLU A 166 2.57 -4.48 18.66
N SER A 167 1.90 -3.91 19.67
CA SER A 167 2.47 -2.86 20.51
C SER A 167 3.76 -3.28 21.23
N LYS A 168 3.80 -4.51 21.79
CA LYS A 168 5.01 -5.04 22.44
C LYS A 168 6.14 -5.25 21.45
N LYS A 169 5.82 -5.76 20.25
CA LYS A 169 6.80 -5.91 19.17
C LYS A 169 7.36 -4.54 18.77
N TRP A 170 6.50 -3.54 18.61
CA TRP A 170 6.91 -2.18 18.26
C TRP A 170 7.91 -1.61 19.28
N ILE A 171 7.62 -1.75 20.59
CA ILE A 171 8.52 -1.32 21.67
C ILE A 171 9.84 -2.12 21.68
N ALA A 172 9.80 -3.42 21.38
CA ALA A 172 11.02 -4.22 21.30
C ALA A 172 11.97 -3.72 20.19
N THR A 173 11.42 -3.24 19.07
CA THR A 173 12.18 -2.72 17.93
C THR A 173 12.63 -1.26 18.11
N HIS A 174 11.75 -0.38 18.61
CA HIS A 174 11.97 1.07 18.60
C HIS A 174 12.27 1.66 19.98
N GLY A 175 12.09 0.87 21.04
CA GLY A 175 12.18 1.35 22.41
C GLY A 175 10.96 2.17 22.83
N LYS A 176 11.11 2.87 23.96
CA LYS A 176 10.07 3.64 24.62
C LYS A 176 9.70 4.90 23.83
N ILE A 177 8.41 5.20 23.72
CA ILE A 177 7.92 6.37 22.98
C ILE A 177 8.07 7.63 23.83
N PRO A 178 8.70 8.70 23.32
CA PRO A 178 8.76 9.97 24.04
C PRO A 178 7.38 10.62 24.14
N VAL A 179 7.14 11.37 25.22
CA VAL A 179 5.91 12.16 25.38
C VAL A 179 5.77 13.15 24.23
N GLY A 180 4.57 13.25 23.64
CA GLY A 180 4.32 13.98 22.41
C GLY A 180 4.49 13.12 21.14
N GLY A 181 5.11 11.94 21.26
CA GLY A 181 5.25 10.96 20.18
C GLY A 181 4.02 10.06 20.04
N PHE A 182 4.07 9.19 19.03
CA PHE A 182 3.08 8.15 18.81
C PHE A 182 3.70 6.92 18.14
N ALA A 183 3.00 5.79 18.23
CA ALA A 183 3.24 4.60 17.41
C ALA A 183 1.94 4.22 16.69
N VAL A 184 2.05 3.44 15.62
CA VAL A 184 0.88 2.97 14.87
C VAL A 184 0.85 1.45 14.90
N THR A 185 -0.31 0.90 15.20
CA THR A 185 -0.59 -0.54 15.09
C THR A 185 -1.90 -0.75 14.35
N ARG A 186 -2.22 -2.01 14.04
CA ARG A 186 -3.50 -2.41 13.49
C ARG A 186 -4.59 -2.31 14.54
N ALA A 187 -5.82 -2.20 14.05
CA ALA A 187 -7.00 -2.04 14.88
C ALA A 187 -7.59 -3.33 15.48
N GLY A 188 -7.05 -4.50 15.10
CA GLY A 188 -7.65 -5.79 15.44
C GLY A 188 -9.11 -5.85 14.99
N LYS A 189 -10.03 -6.08 15.93
CA LYS A 189 -11.48 -6.20 15.72
C LYS A 189 -12.26 -4.88 15.82
N LEU A 190 -11.59 -3.75 16.07
CA LEU A 190 -12.26 -2.45 16.11
C LEU A 190 -12.74 -2.05 14.72
N PRO A 191 -13.81 -1.24 14.59
CA PRO A 191 -14.32 -0.78 13.30
C PRO A 191 -13.50 0.39 12.72
N CYS A 192 -12.17 0.25 12.75
CA CYS A 192 -11.20 1.15 12.13
C CYS A 192 -10.04 0.34 11.55
N TYR A 193 -9.12 0.99 10.82
CA TYR A 193 -8.01 0.28 10.16
C TYR A 193 -6.74 0.25 11.02
N LEU A 194 -6.48 1.37 11.67
CA LEU A 194 -5.25 1.57 12.45
C LEU A 194 -5.53 2.33 13.73
N ILE A 195 -4.68 2.06 14.72
CA ILE A 195 -4.66 2.77 15.99
C ILE A 195 -3.40 3.62 16.04
N ILE A 196 -3.57 4.92 16.20
CA ILE A 196 -2.48 5.85 16.48
C ILE A 196 -2.34 5.95 18.00
N HIS A 197 -1.38 5.23 18.57
CA HIS A 197 -1.07 5.23 19.99
C HIS A 197 -0.30 6.49 20.37
N ALA A 198 -1.01 7.57 20.68
CA ALA A 198 -0.41 8.83 21.06
C ALA A 198 -0.08 8.87 22.56
N VAL A 199 1.13 9.33 22.87
CA VAL A 199 1.62 9.48 24.23
C VAL A 199 1.44 10.93 24.67
N GLY A 200 0.33 11.19 25.33
CA GLY A 200 0.07 12.50 25.91
C GLY A 200 0.89 12.78 27.18
N PRO A 201 1.05 14.04 27.60
CA PRO A 201 1.76 14.37 28.83
C PRO A 201 0.95 14.07 30.08
N ARG A 202 1.65 13.76 31.18
CA ARG A 202 1.11 13.71 32.54
C ARG A 202 1.01 15.11 33.09
N TRP A 203 -0.06 15.41 33.82
CA TRP A 203 -0.23 16.71 34.45
C TRP A 203 0.38 16.76 35.83
N THR A 204 1.26 17.72 36.04
CA THR A 204 1.70 18.18 37.36
C THR A 204 1.58 19.70 37.37
N VAL A 205 1.27 20.28 38.54
CA VAL A 205 1.19 21.74 38.68
C VAL A 205 2.55 22.39 38.36
N MET A 206 3.64 21.72 38.75
CA MET A 206 5.02 22.17 38.55
C MET A 206 5.41 22.25 37.07
N ASP A 207 4.98 21.29 36.24
CA ASP A 207 5.37 21.21 34.82
C ASP A 207 4.21 21.55 33.86
N SER A 208 3.24 22.33 34.34
CA SER A 208 2.01 22.65 33.61
C SER A 208 2.27 23.24 32.22
N GLN A 209 3.24 24.15 32.07
CA GLN A 209 3.59 24.74 30.78
C GLN A 209 4.22 23.73 29.82
N THR A 210 5.12 22.89 30.31
CA THR A 210 5.72 21.80 29.54
C THR A 210 4.65 20.80 29.09
N ALA A 211 3.71 20.46 29.97
CA ALA A 211 2.59 19.59 29.65
C ALA A 211 1.67 20.21 28.58
N ILE A 212 1.39 21.52 28.63
CA ILE A 212 0.62 22.21 27.59
C ILE A 212 1.33 22.09 26.23
N GLY A 213 2.64 22.41 26.17
CA GLY A 213 3.41 22.32 24.93
C GLY A 213 3.46 20.90 24.36
N LEU A 214 3.69 19.90 25.21
CA LEU A 214 3.75 18.50 24.80
C LEU A 214 2.40 17.95 24.29
N LEU A 215 1.28 18.42 24.83
CA LEU A 215 -0.04 18.05 24.33
C LEU A 215 -0.25 18.62 22.91
N SER A 216 0.11 19.88 22.67
CA SER A 216 0.07 20.47 21.32
C SER A 216 0.98 19.72 20.34
N VAL A 217 2.15 19.29 20.77
CA VAL A 217 3.06 18.47 19.96
C VAL A 217 2.43 17.11 19.63
N ALA A 218 1.80 16.44 20.60
CA ALA A 218 1.11 15.17 20.36
C ALA A 218 0.03 15.29 19.29
N ILE A 219 -0.84 16.30 19.39
CA ILE A 219 -1.90 16.55 18.42
C ILE A 219 -1.32 16.94 17.05
N THR A 220 -0.30 17.79 17.01
CA THR A 220 0.38 18.17 15.76
C THR A 220 0.98 16.95 15.07
N ASN A 221 1.62 16.04 15.82
CA ASN A 221 2.20 14.81 15.29
C ASN A 221 1.14 13.85 14.74
N ILE A 222 -0.02 13.73 15.41
CA ILE A 222 -1.17 12.98 14.89
C ILE A 222 -1.64 13.59 13.57
N LEU A 223 -1.82 14.91 13.52
CA LEU A 223 -2.30 15.63 12.33
C LEU A 223 -1.30 15.53 11.17
N ASP A 224 0.00 15.68 11.43
CA ASP A 224 1.06 15.46 10.45
C ASP A 224 1.03 14.02 9.92
N TYR A 225 0.71 13.02 10.75
CA TYR A 225 0.56 11.64 10.29
C TYR A 225 -0.66 11.48 9.38
N VAL A 226 -1.85 11.90 9.80
CA VAL A 226 -3.10 11.67 9.05
C VAL A 226 -3.26 12.59 7.83
N THR A 227 -2.46 13.64 7.71
CA THR A 227 -2.48 14.55 6.54
C THR A 227 -1.34 14.30 5.55
N LYS A 228 -0.46 13.31 5.79
CA LYS A 228 0.55 12.90 4.81
C LYS A 228 -0.11 12.45 3.51
N TRP A 229 0.44 12.89 2.37
CA TRP A 229 -0.11 12.66 1.03
C TRP A 229 -0.29 11.17 0.65
N ASN A 230 0.50 10.29 1.24
CA ASN A 230 0.47 8.83 1.00
C ASN A 230 -0.42 8.05 1.98
N THR A 231 -1.13 8.73 2.87
CA THR A 231 -2.08 8.06 3.78
C THR A 231 -3.46 7.96 3.12
N CYS A 232 -4.11 6.79 3.24
CA CYS A 232 -5.49 6.57 2.80
C CYS A 232 -6.54 6.99 3.86
N ILE A 233 -6.11 7.67 4.92
CA ILE A 233 -6.94 8.08 6.06
C ILE A 233 -7.79 9.29 5.63
N LYS A 234 -9.10 9.09 5.56
CA LYS A 234 -10.10 10.13 5.32
C LYS A 234 -10.75 10.60 6.62
N THR A 235 -10.82 9.73 7.62
CA THR A 235 -11.50 10.00 8.89
C THR A 235 -10.64 9.56 10.08
N VAL A 236 -10.52 10.42 11.10
CA VAL A 236 -9.78 10.11 12.34
C VAL A 236 -10.60 10.47 13.57
N ALA A 237 -10.64 9.58 14.57
CA ALA A 237 -11.24 9.85 15.88
C ALA A 237 -10.17 10.16 16.92
N ILE A 238 -10.28 11.32 17.57
CA ILE A 238 -9.35 11.83 18.57
C ILE A 238 -10.08 11.96 19.93
N PRO A 239 -9.63 11.27 21.00
CA PRO A 239 -10.21 11.41 22.33
C PRO A 239 -9.65 12.67 23.04
N ALA A 240 -10.14 12.96 24.24
CA ALA A 240 -9.52 13.94 25.14
C ALA A 240 -8.18 13.42 25.68
N LEU A 241 -7.15 13.45 24.83
CA LEU A 241 -5.81 12.93 25.12
C LEU A 241 -5.24 13.57 26.40
N SER A 242 -4.82 12.73 27.35
CA SER A 242 -4.32 13.09 28.70
C SER A 242 -5.36 13.46 29.78
N SER A 243 -6.65 13.64 29.49
CA SER A 243 -7.60 14.12 30.52
C SER A 243 -7.98 13.07 31.58
N GLY A 244 -7.78 11.78 31.28
CA GLY A 244 -8.10 10.67 32.18
C GLY A 244 -7.03 10.38 33.22
N ILE A 245 -6.38 9.21 33.12
CA ILE A 245 -5.36 8.73 34.09
C ILE A 245 -4.21 9.73 34.28
N PHE A 246 -3.89 10.51 33.25
CA PHE A 246 -2.82 11.53 33.28
C PHE A 246 -3.24 12.84 33.95
N GLN A 247 -4.50 12.95 34.40
CA GLN A 247 -5.05 14.04 35.23
C GLN A 247 -4.91 15.44 34.63
N PHE A 248 -4.79 15.55 33.31
CA PHE A 248 -4.76 16.84 32.64
C PHE A 248 -6.13 17.52 32.81
N PRO A 249 -6.21 18.76 33.33
CA PRO A 249 -7.47 19.44 33.57
C PRO A 249 -8.34 19.46 32.31
N LEU A 250 -9.54 18.89 32.40
CA LEU A 250 -10.39 18.57 31.24
C LEU A 250 -10.61 19.77 30.31
N HIS A 251 -11.06 20.90 30.85
CA HIS A 251 -11.32 22.11 30.05
C HIS A 251 -10.06 22.66 29.37
N LEU A 252 -8.91 22.55 30.03
CA LEU A 252 -7.65 22.97 29.43
C LEU A 252 -7.21 22.00 28.33
N CYS A 253 -7.33 20.69 28.57
CA CYS A 253 -7.04 19.63 27.61
C CYS A 253 -7.86 19.79 26.32
N THR A 254 -9.19 19.87 26.41
CA THR A 254 -10.05 20.00 25.22
C THR A 254 -9.79 21.29 24.48
N ARG A 255 -9.55 22.40 25.20
CA ARG A 255 -9.20 23.68 24.57
C ARG A 255 -7.92 23.57 23.75
N ILE A 256 -6.84 23.04 24.33
CA ILE A 256 -5.55 22.89 23.63
C ILE A 256 -5.68 21.98 22.40
N ILE A 257 -6.43 20.89 22.48
CA ILE A 257 -6.67 20.00 21.33
C ILE A 257 -7.35 20.77 20.19
N VAL A 258 -8.45 21.49 20.48
CA VAL A 258 -9.22 22.22 19.46
C VAL A 258 -8.42 23.41 18.90
N GLU A 259 -7.71 24.17 19.75
CA GLU A 259 -6.84 25.27 19.32
C GLU A 259 -5.72 24.75 18.41
N THR A 260 -5.08 23.63 18.77
CA THR A 260 -4.02 23.04 17.95
C THR A 260 -4.54 22.58 16.59
N ILE A 261 -5.70 21.93 16.54
CA ILE A 261 -6.35 21.56 15.27
C ILE A 261 -6.66 22.80 14.43
N CYS A 262 -7.22 23.84 15.04
CA CYS A 262 -7.55 25.09 14.37
C CYS A 262 -6.29 25.73 13.75
N LEU A 263 -5.24 25.95 14.55
CA LEU A 263 -3.98 26.53 14.10
C LEU A 263 -3.30 25.69 13.01
N TYR A 264 -3.33 24.36 13.15
CA TYR A 264 -2.74 23.43 12.17
C TYR A 264 -3.29 23.63 10.76
N PHE A 265 -4.61 23.82 10.64
CA PHE A 265 -5.26 24.01 9.34
C PHE A 265 -5.39 25.47 8.91
N GLN A 266 -5.17 26.44 9.80
CA GLN A 266 -5.03 27.85 9.43
C GLN A 266 -3.71 28.11 8.70
N ASP A 267 -2.61 27.53 9.18
CA ASP A 267 -1.26 27.77 8.64
C ASP A 267 -0.89 26.87 7.45
N LYS A 268 -1.64 25.78 7.20
CA LYS A 268 -1.34 24.82 6.13
C LYS A 268 -2.56 24.53 5.26
N GLN A 269 -2.45 24.79 3.95
CA GLN A 269 -3.28 24.07 2.98
C GLN A 269 -2.64 22.68 2.72
N THR A 270 -3.05 21.67 3.48
CA THR A 270 -2.54 20.30 3.34
C THR A 270 -3.22 19.59 2.16
N VAL A 271 -2.42 19.15 1.18
CA VAL A 271 -2.88 18.19 0.16
C VAL A 271 -2.98 16.83 0.84
N SER A 272 -4.16 16.52 1.38
CA SER A 272 -4.41 15.27 2.08
C SER A 272 -5.75 14.63 1.70
N ASN A 273 -5.84 13.32 1.95
CA ASN A 273 -7.08 12.57 1.82
C ASN A 273 -8.03 12.77 3.01
N LEU A 274 -7.55 13.41 4.08
CA LEU A 274 -8.35 13.68 5.27
C LEU A 274 -9.57 14.54 4.90
N ARG A 275 -10.72 14.13 5.44
CA ARG A 275 -12.03 14.76 5.25
C ARG A 275 -12.72 15.03 6.57
N GLU A 276 -12.54 14.20 7.58
CA GLU A 276 -13.23 14.36 8.86
C GLU A 276 -12.32 14.10 10.06
N ILE A 277 -12.41 14.97 11.05
CA ILE A 277 -11.79 14.82 12.37
C ILE A 277 -12.92 14.75 13.39
N HIS A 278 -13.01 13.62 14.09
CA HIS A 278 -14.03 13.38 15.09
C HIS A 278 -13.42 13.52 16.48
N LEU A 279 -13.88 14.49 17.26
CA LEU A 279 -13.56 14.60 18.68
C LEU A 279 -14.59 13.77 19.45
N VAL A 280 -14.19 12.63 20.00
CA VAL A 280 -15.14 11.61 20.47
C VAL A 280 -14.92 11.29 21.94
N SER A 281 -16.01 11.22 22.70
CA SER A 281 -16.03 10.70 24.06
C SER A 281 -17.39 10.11 24.42
N ASN A 282 -17.42 9.09 25.26
CA ASN A 282 -18.66 8.54 25.81
C ASN A 282 -19.11 9.26 27.09
N GLU A 283 -18.25 10.10 27.67
CA GLU A 283 -18.51 10.84 28.90
C GLU A 283 -19.15 12.20 28.60
N GLY A 284 -20.37 12.42 29.13
CA GLY A 284 -21.10 13.68 28.95
C GLY A 284 -20.28 14.95 29.24
N PRO A 285 -19.57 15.04 30.39
CA PRO A 285 -18.73 16.21 30.70
C PRO A 285 -17.61 16.47 29.69
N THR A 286 -16.99 15.41 29.17
CA THR A 286 -15.91 15.52 28.18
C THR A 286 -16.44 15.98 26.82
N VAL A 287 -17.60 15.46 26.41
CA VAL A 287 -18.31 15.91 25.20
C VAL A 287 -18.67 17.39 25.30
N GLU A 288 -19.23 17.82 26.43
CA GLU A 288 -19.61 19.22 26.65
C GLU A 288 -18.38 20.14 26.68
N SER A 289 -17.26 19.68 27.24
CA SER A 289 -16.00 20.42 27.23
C SER A 289 -15.45 20.61 25.82
N PHE A 290 -15.45 19.55 24.99
CA PHE A 290 -15.06 19.68 23.58
C PHE A 290 -15.98 20.63 22.83
N LYS A 291 -17.30 20.46 22.97
CA LYS A 291 -18.29 21.32 22.35
C LYS A 291 -18.07 22.78 22.75
N SER A 292 -17.92 23.08 24.04
CA SER A 292 -17.66 24.44 24.52
C SER A 292 -16.36 25.02 23.96
N SER A 293 -15.27 24.25 23.94
CA SER A 293 -14.01 24.67 23.32
C SER A 293 -14.17 24.96 21.83
N SER A 294 -14.92 24.12 21.09
CA SER A 294 -15.20 24.33 19.66
C SER A 294 -16.09 25.54 19.40
N GLU A 295 -17.17 25.73 20.17
CA GLU A 295 -18.05 26.90 20.05
C GLU A 295 -17.31 28.21 20.36
N ASN A 296 -16.41 28.20 21.35
CA ASN A 296 -15.62 29.39 21.70
C ASN A 296 -14.64 29.81 20.58
N ILE A 297 -14.14 28.85 19.79
CA ILE A 297 -13.17 29.11 18.72
C ILE A 297 -13.86 29.38 17.38
N PHE A 298 -14.92 28.63 17.07
CA PHE A 298 -15.55 28.64 15.74
C PHE A 298 -16.93 29.30 15.71
N GLY A 299 -17.50 29.66 16.86
CA GLY A 299 -18.89 30.09 17.01
C GLY A 299 -19.87 28.93 17.14
N LYS A 300 -21.12 29.24 17.51
CA LYS A 300 -22.21 28.25 17.57
C LYS A 300 -22.64 27.78 16.19
N GLU A 301 -23.10 26.54 16.09
CA GLU A 301 -23.59 25.95 14.84
C GLU A 301 -24.80 26.73 14.30
N PRO A 302 -24.82 27.16 13.03
CA PRO A 302 -26.01 27.75 12.43
C PRO A 302 -27.12 26.70 12.28
N SER A 303 -28.28 26.99 12.85
CA SER A 303 -29.47 26.15 12.74
C SER A 303 -29.93 26.05 11.28
N SER A 304 -29.94 24.83 10.74
CA SER A 304 -30.44 24.42 9.42
C SER A 304 -29.49 24.63 8.22
N TRP A 305 -28.98 23.50 7.70
CA TRP A 305 -28.64 23.36 6.29
C TRP A 305 -29.13 21.96 5.87
N GLU A 306 -30.12 21.92 4.98
CA GLU A 306 -30.63 20.69 4.39
C GLU A 306 -29.55 20.10 3.46
N SER A 307 -29.30 18.80 3.66
CA SER A 307 -28.36 17.96 2.93
C SER A 307 -28.67 17.92 1.44
N LEU A 308 -27.79 18.49 0.61
CA LEU A 308 -27.70 18.20 -0.82
C LEU A 308 -26.33 17.58 -1.11
N GLU A 309 -26.23 16.28 -0.87
CA GLU A 309 -25.12 15.45 -1.34
C GLU A 309 -25.39 15.05 -2.79
N THR A 310 -24.63 15.62 -3.72
CA THR A 310 -24.47 15.06 -5.08
C THR A 310 -22.98 14.96 -5.35
N ASN A 311 -22.47 13.72 -5.35
CA ASN A 311 -21.11 13.35 -5.73
C ASN A 311 -20.82 13.83 -7.17
N PRO A 312 -20.00 14.87 -7.39
CA PRO A 312 -19.67 15.34 -8.72
C PRO A 312 -18.40 14.64 -9.19
N SER A 313 -18.51 13.42 -9.73
CA SER A 313 -17.48 12.85 -10.59
C SER A 313 -17.87 13.11 -12.04
N SER A 314 -17.81 14.35 -12.50
CA SER A 314 -18.16 14.67 -13.89
C SER A 314 -17.36 15.86 -14.41
N ASN A 315 -16.65 15.66 -15.52
CA ASN A 315 -16.04 16.76 -16.26
C ASN A 315 -17.16 17.46 -17.05
N VAL A 316 -17.29 18.78 -16.88
CA VAL A 316 -18.30 19.57 -17.60
C VAL A 316 -17.65 20.17 -18.84
N THR A 317 -18.24 19.97 -20.02
CA THR A 317 -17.70 20.45 -21.31
C THR A 317 -18.69 21.39 -21.99
N LEU A 318 -18.20 22.51 -22.54
CA LEU A 318 -18.95 23.49 -23.31
C LEU A 318 -18.18 23.80 -24.60
N HIS A 319 -18.87 23.75 -25.74
CA HIS A 319 -18.30 24.19 -27.02
C HIS A 319 -18.71 25.64 -27.27
N ILE A 320 -17.74 26.50 -27.59
CA ILE A 320 -17.94 27.93 -27.85
C ILE A 320 -17.55 28.22 -29.29
N GLY A 321 -18.55 28.45 -30.15
CA GLY A 321 -18.34 28.58 -31.60
C GLY A 321 -17.90 27.25 -32.24
N GLN A 322 -17.21 27.32 -33.38
CA GLN A 322 -16.78 26.12 -34.13
C GLN A 322 -15.43 25.55 -33.67
N GLY A 323 -14.58 26.36 -33.03
CA GLY A 323 -13.18 26.00 -32.75
C GLY A 323 -12.81 25.77 -31.29
N LEU A 324 -13.53 26.36 -30.32
CA LEU A 324 -13.09 26.35 -28.92
C LEU A 324 -13.90 25.35 -28.06
N THR A 325 -13.19 24.46 -27.37
CA THR A 325 -13.77 23.53 -26.39
C THR A 325 -13.30 23.91 -24.99
N LEU A 326 -14.23 24.26 -24.11
CA LEU A 326 -13.97 24.61 -22.71
C LEU A 326 -14.39 23.47 -21.79
N GLN A 327 -13.51 23.04 -20.89
CA GLN A 327 -13.76 21.96 -19.94
C GLN A 327 -13.47 22.41 -18.51
N ILE A 328 -14.32 22.06 -17.56
CA ILE A 328 -14.00 22.10 -16.12
C ILE A 328 -13.68 20.67 -15.68
N VAL A 329 -12.48 20.48 -15.12
CA VAL A 329 -11.95 19.19 -14.68
C VAL A 329 -11.61 19.28 -13.20
N GLN A 330 -12.11 18.35 -12.38
CA GLN A 330 -11.56 18.17 -11.03
C GLN A 330 -10.32 17.29 -11.12
N GLY A 331 -9.16 17.83 -10.76
CA GLY A 331 -7.89 17.12 -10.88
C GLY A 331 -6.68 17.91 -10.42
N CYS A 332 -5.53 17.27 -10.44
CA CYS A 332 -4.25 17.93 -10.19
C CYS A 332 -3.72 18.53 -11.50
N ILE A 333 -3.23 19.77 -11.44
CA ILE A 333 -2.80 20.53 -12.62
C ILE A 333 -1.52 19.96 -13.23
N GLU A 334 -0.61 19.45 -12.41
CA GLU A 334 0.66 18.84 -12.83
C GLU A 334 0.50 17.47 -13.52
N LEU A 335 -0.70 16.88 -13.47
CA LEU A 335 -1.05 15.61 -14.12
C LEU A 335 -1.78 15.82 -15.46
N GLN A 336 -2.00 17.06 -15.89
CA GLN A 336 -2.63 17.32 -17.17
C GLN A 336 -1.69 17.05 -18.34
N THR A 337 -2.27 16.67 -19.47
CA THR A 337 -1.55 16.29 -20.70
C THR A 337 -1.77 17.29 -21.85
N THR A 338 -2.10 18.53 -21.53
CA THR A 338 -2.30 19.59 -22.54
C THR A 338 -0.98 20.15 -23.04
N ASP A 339 -0.95 20.76 -24.22
CA ASP A 339 0.26 21.35 -24.80
C ASP A 339 0.87 22.42 -23.87
N VAL A 340 0.02 23.15 -23.16
CA VAL A 340 0.42 24.15 -22.17
C VAL A 340 -0.19 23.86 -20.80
N ILE A 341 0.62 23.96 -19.75
CA ILE A 341 0.14 24.03 -18.35
C ILE A 341 0.42 25.44 -17.82
N VAL A 342 -0.55 26.03 -17.13
CA VAL A 342 -0.38 27.37 -16.54
C VAL A 342 0.02 27.24 -15.07
N ASN A 343 1.17 27.80 -14.74
CA ASN A 343 1.62 28.05 -13.37
C ASN A 343 1.28 29.50 -12.97
N SER A 344 1.19 29.77 -11.68
CA SER A 344 1.02 31.14 -11.16
C SER A 344 1.85 31.35 -9.90
N GLY A 345 2.51 32.50 -9.80
CA GLY A 345 3.35 32.85 -8.66
C GLY A 345 3.47 34.36 -8.48
N HIS A 346 4.05 34.80 -7.37
CA HIS A 346 4.33 36.21 -7.16
C HIS A 346 5.45 36.71 -8.09
N LEU A 347 5.56 38.02 -8.27
CA LEU A 347 6.60 38.65 -9.08
C LEU A 347 7.98 38.03 -8.76
N GLN A 348 8.62 37.45 -9.79
CA GLN A 348 9.93 36.78 -9.73
C GLN A 348 10.00 35.61 -8.71
N ASP A 349 8.87 35.10 -8.22
CA ASP A 349 8.83 33.90 -7.41
C ASP A 349 7.71 32.95 -7.87
N PHE A 350 8.07 32.11 -8.84
CA PHE A 350 7.24 31.01 -9.33
C PHE A 350 7.57 29.68 -8.65
N LYS A 351 8.30 29.73 -7.52
CA LYS A 351 8.63 28.55 -6.71
C LYS A 351 7.75 28.43 -5.46
N SER A 352 7.17 29.54 -5.02
CA SER A 352 6.25 29.58 -3.88
C SER A 352 4.79 29.42 -4.29
N GLY A 353 4.05 28.68 -3.47
CA GLY A 353 2.61 28.46 -3.60
C GLY A 353 2.19 27.08 -4.13
N GLN A 354 0.90 26.77 -3.91
CA GLN A 354 0.16 25.56 -4.28
C GLN A 354 0.62 24.88 -5.58
N VAL A 355 0.15 25.53 -6.65
CA VAL A 355 0.33 25.14 -8.03
C VAL A 355 1.80 25.13 -8.43
N ALA A 356 2.57 26.14 -8.01
CA ALA A 356 3.99 26.25 -8.32
C ALA A 356 4.81 25.08 -7.78
N GLN A 357 4.58 24.69 -6.52
CA GLN A 357 5.29 23.55 -5.91
C GLN A 357 4.92 22.22 -6.57
N SER A 358 3.63 21.99 -6.86
CA SER A 358 3.18 20.76 -7.54
C SER A 358 3.78 20.64 -8.94
N ILE A 359 3.79 21.73 -9.70
CA ILE A 359 4.38 21.79 -11.04
C ILE A 359 5.90 21.56 -10.96
N LEU A 360 6.62 22.26 -10.08
CA LEU A 360 8.08 22.12 -9.95
C LEU A 360 8.52 20.72 -9.56
N LYS A 361 7.84 20.14 -8.55
CA LYS A 361 8.12 18.78 -8.09
C LYS A 361 8.00 17.77 -9.23
N ARG A 362 7.02 17.96 -10.12
CA ARG A 362 6.77 17.05 -11.25
C ARG A 362 7.62 17.34 -12.47
N ALA A 363 7.94 18.61 -12.75
CA ALA A 363 8.76 19.04 -13.88
C ALA A 363 10.25 18.69 -13.72
N GLY A 364 10.73 18.60 -12.47
CA GLY A 364 12.12 18.30 -12.15
C GLY A 364 12.98 19.54 -11.95
N PHE A 365 14.23 19.30 -11.51
CA PHE A 365 15.21 20.33 -11.18
C PHE A 365 15.53 21.26 -12.37
N GLU A 366 15.36 20.77 -13.60
CA GLU A 366 15.59 21.54 -14.82
C GLU A 366 14.69 22.78 -14.93
N MET A 367 13.42 22.67 -14.49
CA MET A 367 12.50 23.82 -14.44
C MET A 367 12.94 24.84 -13.41
N GLU A 368 13.48 24.38 -12.28
CA GLU A 368 13.96 25.26 -11.23
C GLU A 368 15.11 26.15 -11.74
N MET A 369 16.05 25.56 -12.48
CA MET A 369 17.16 26.29 -13.11
C MET A 369 16.68 27.31 -14.15
N GLU A 370 15.63 27.00 -14.91
CA GLU A 370 15.09 27.93 -15.92
C GLU A 370 14.38 29.12 -15.25
N LEU A 371 13.62 28.87 -14.18
CA LEU A 371 12.98 29.94 -13.40
C LEU A 371 13.99 30.88 -12.72
N ASP A 372 15.13 30.36 -12.25
CA ASP A 372 16.17 31.21 -11.66
C ASP A 372 16.83 32.13 -12.69
N LYS A 373 16.94 31.71 -13.96
CA LYS A 373 17.39 32.59 -15.05
C LYS A 373 16.39 33.70 -15.34
N ILE A 374 15.10 33.39 -15.23
CA ILE A 374 14.02 34.35 -15.45
C ILE A 374 14.02 35.45 -14.37
N LYS A 375 14.38 35.13 -13.12
CA LYS A 375 14.51 36.12 -12.03
C LYS A 375 15.52 37.23 -12.33
N LEU A 376 16.53 36.97 -13.17
CA LEU A 376 17.60 37.93 -13.51
C LEU A 376 17.19 38.95 -14.59
N SER A 377 16.02 38.79 -15.23
CA SER A 377 15.56 39.70 -16.27
C SER A 377 14.85 40.93 -15.68
N SER A 378 15.20 42.12 -16.17
CA SER A 378 14.57 43.40 -15.77
C SER A 378 13.21 43.67 -16.41
N ASP A 379 12.81 42.90 -17.41
CA ASP A 379 11.61 43.15 -18.19
C ASP A 379 10.41 42.42 -17.59
N TYR A 380 9.56 43.16 -16.88
CA TYR A 380 8.31 42.60 -16.34
C TYR A 380 7.39 42.13 -17.46
N GLN A 381 7.07 40.83 -17.44
CA GLN A 381 6.04 40.24 -18.27
C GLN A 381 4.99 39.56 -17.39
N VAL A 382 3.71 39.80 -17.68
CA VAL A 382 2.58 39.17 -16.97
C VAL A 382 2.58 37.64 -17.12
N VAL A 383 3.12 37.14 -18.23
CA VAL A 383 3.26 35.70 -18.52
C VAL A 383 4.66 35.43 -19.05
N GLN A 384 5.41 34.57 -18.35
CA GLN A 384 6.70 34.05 -18.79
C GLN A 384 6.56 32.60 -19.25
N VAL A 385 7.46 32.10 -20.08
CA VAL A 385 7.32 30.78 -20.72
C VAL A 385 8.57 29.94 -20.51
N THR A 386 8.39 28.69 -20.11
CA THR A 386 9.43 27.67 -19.99
C THR A 386 9.00 26.40 -20.74
N LYS A 387 9.92 25.43 -20.89
CA LYS A 387 9.58 24.08 -21.38
C LYS A 387 8.87 23.28 -20.27
N GLY A 388 8.06 22.29 -20.63
CA GLY A 388 7.41 21.39 -19.66
C GLY A 388 8.36 20.45 -18.90
N PHE A 389 9.55 20.19 -19.44
CA PHE A 389 10.51 19.21 -18.92
C PHE A 389 9.88 17.83 -18.67
N LYS A 390 9.78 17.39 -17.41
CA LYS A 390 9.20 16.08 -17.04
C LYS A 390 7.67 16.09 -16.90
N LEU A 391 7.02 17.25 -17.08
CA LEU A 391 5.56 17.33 -17.22
C LEU A 391 5.15 16.80 -18.59
N SER A 392 3.93 16.29 -18.68
CA SER A 392 3.31 15.85 -19.93
C SER A 392 2.75 17.02 -20.76
N CYS A 393 3.49 18.13 -20.84
CA CYS A 393 3.14 19.32 -21.61
C CYS A 393 4.36 19.86 -22.37
N GLN A 394 4.14 20.59 -23.47
CA GLN A 394 5.23 21.18 -24.25
C GLN A 394 5.81 22.42 -23.53
N TYR A 395 4.92 23.26 -23.00
CA TYR A 395 5.28 24.53 -22.36
C TYR A 395 4.60 24.72 -21.01
N VAL A 396 5.24 25.48 -20.12
CA VAL A 396 4.60 26.03 -18.92
C VAL A 396 4.54 27.55 -19.02
N PHE A 397 3.35 28.10 -18.86
CA PHE A 397 3.11 29.55 -18.85
C PHE A 397 3.00 30.01 -17.40
N HIS A 398 3.90 30.89 -16.97
CA HIS A 398 4.02 31.37 -15.60
C HIS A 398 3.38 32.75 -15.46
N VAL A 399 2.19 32.81 -14.84
CA VAL A 399 1.47 34.05 -14.54
C VAL A 399 2.08 34.74 -13.33
N SER A 400 2.47 36.00 -13.49
CA SER A 400 3.13 36.80 -12.45
C SER A 400 2.17 37.77 -11.77
N TRP A 401 1.98 37.60 -10.46
CA TRP A 401 1.14 38.47 -9.64
C TRP A 401 1.95 39.62 -9.04
N HIS A 402 1.49 40.85 -9.25
CA HIS A 402 2.14 42.08 -8.80
C HIS A 402 1.26 42.88 -7.85
N TYR A 403 1.76 43.24 -6.65
CA TYR A 403 0.95 43.90 -5.62
C TYR A 403 0.40 45.28 -6.03
N SER A 404 1.14 46.03 -6.86
CA SER A 404 0.74 47.39 -7.26
C SER A 404 -0.32 47.45 -8.38
N ILE A 405 -0.72 46.30 -8.94
CA ILE A 405 -1.74 46.23 -9.99
C ILE A 405 -2.95 45.50 -9.41
N SER A 406 -4.16 45.93 -9.79
CA SER A 406 -5.38 45.25 -9.34
C SER A 406 -5.35 43.76 -9.72
N LYS A 407 -5.74 42.90 -8.78
CA LYS A 407 -5.77 41.44 -8.98
C LYS A 407 -6.65 41.06 -10.18
N ASP A 408 -7.79 41.73 -10.33
CA ASP A 408 -8.71 41.55 -11.46
C ASP A 408 -8.04 41.89 -12.79
N GLN A 409 -7.30 43.00 -12.84
CA GLN A 409 -6.63 43.45 -14.05
C GLN A 409 -5.45 42.55 -14.41
N ILE A 410 -4.70 42.03 -13.43
CA ILE A 410 -3.67 41.02 -13.66
C ILE A 410 -4.30 39.76 -14.24
N LEU A 411 -5.38 39.25 -13.63
CA LEU A 411 -6.05 38.04 -14.12
C LEU A 411 -6.54 38.22 -15.56
N LYS A 412 -7.16 39.36 -15.87
CA LYS A 412 -7.63 39.70 -17.22
C LYS A 412 -6.48 39.70 -18.22
N ASN A 413 -5.40 40.41 -17.90
CA ASN A 413 -4.23 40.50 -18.76
C ASN A 413 -3.53 39.14 -18.92
N ALA A 414 -3.43 38.35 -17.84
CA ALA A 414 -2.84 37.03 -17.85
C ALA A 414 -3.62 36.06 -18.74
N MET A 415 -4.95 36.00 -18.58
CA MET A 415 -5.83 35.17 -19.40
C MET A 415 -5.70 35.53 -20.89
N LYS A 416 -5.82 36.83 -21.22
CA LYS A 416 -5.64 37.31 -22.60
C LYS A 416 -4.27 36.92 -23.15
N SER A 417 -3.20 37.18 -22.40
CA SER A 417 -1.83 36.94 -22.85
C SER A 417 -1.47 35.45 -22.96
N CYS A 418 -2.08 34.57 -22.15
CA CYS A 418 -1.97 33.12 -22.29
C CYS A 418 -2.70 32.61 -23.54
N LEU A 419 -3.93 33.08 -23.77
CA LEU A 419 -4.75 32.66 -24.91
C LEU A 419 -4.18 33.15 -26.25
N GLU A 420 -3.72 34.41 -26.34
CA GLU A 420 -3.04 34.95 -27.53
C GLU A 420 -1.77 34.16 -27.87
N ARG A 421 -1.00 33.72 -26.86
CA ARG A 421 0.18 32.86 -27.08
C ARG A 421 -0.19 31.50 -27.67
N CYS A 422 -1.42 31.03 -27.49
CA CYS A 422 -1.93 29.79 -28.08
C CYS A 422 -2.27 29.94 -29.58
N LEU A 423 -2.17 31.14 -30.18
CA LEU A 423 -2.33 31.33 -31.63
C LEU A 423 -1.18 30.70 -32.45
N LYS A 424 -0.08 30.33 -31.79
CA LYS A 424 0.99 29.55 -32.43
C LYS A 424 0.45 28.19 -32.91
N ARG A 425 0.93 27.73 -34.06
CA ARG A 425 0.37 26.54 -34.77
C ARG A 425 0.55 25.22 -34.02
N ASP A 426 1.51 25.16 -33.10
CA ASP A 426 1.89 23.99 -32.30
C ASP A 426 1.10 23.83 -31.00
N ILE A 427 0.28 24.82 -30.61
CA ILE A 427 -0.48 24.81 -29.35
C ILE A 427 -1.97 24.68 -29.64
N ASN A 428 -2.57 23.55 -29.28
CA ASN A 428 -4.00 23.27 -29.48
C ASN A 428 -4.75 22.98 -28.18
N SER A 429 -4.05 22.94 -27.05
CA SER A 429 -4.64 22.71 -25.75
C SER A 429 -3.90 23.40 -24.60
N ILE A 430 -4.63 23.91 -23.62
CA ILE A 430 -4.08 24.62 -22.46
C ILE A 430 -4.88 24.29 -21.18
N SER A 431 -4.18 24.07 -20.07
CA SER A 431 -4.77 23.85 -18.75
C SER A 431 -4.47 25.00 -17.81
N PHE A 432 -5.53 25.65 -17.30
CA PHE A 432 -5.47 26.70 -16.29
C PHE A 432 -5.85 26.13 -14.91
N PRO A 433 -5.14 26.49 -13.82
CA PRO A 433 -5.70 26.36 -12.48
C PRO A 433 -6.80 27.42 -12.28
N ALA A 434 -7.52 27.36 -11.16
CA ALA A 434 -8.39 28.47 -10.72
C ALA A 434 -7.54 29.68 -10.32
N LEU A 435 -7.14 30.48 -11.31
CA LEU A 435 -6.17 31.57 -11.12
C LEU A 435 -6.72 32.62 -10.14
N GLY A 436 -5.91 32.94 -9.13
CA GLY A 436 -6.22 33.99 -8.16
C GLY A 436 -7.06 33.54 -6.95
N THR A 437 -7.69 32.37 -6.99
CA THR A 437 -8.60 31.92 -5.90
C THR A 437 -7.89 31.36 -4.66
N GLY A 438 -6.58 31.12 -4.75
CA GLY A 438 -5.74 30.66 -3.64
C GLY A 438 -5.16 31.83 -2.82
N ALA A 439 -3.84 31.80 -2.60
CA ALA A 439 -3.12 32.80 -1.77
C ALA A 439 -3.30 34.26 -2.23
N ILE A 440 -3.57 34.48 -3.52
CA ILE A 440 -3.86 35.81 -4.08
C ILE A 440 -5.18 36.37 -3.54
N ASN A 441 -6.08 35.51 -3.04
CA ASN A 441 -7.34 35.86 -2.39
C ASN A 441 -8.23 36.76 -3.27
N LEU A 442 -8.43 36.34 -4.51
CA LEU A 442 -9.47 36.88 -5.40
C LEU A 442 -10.77 36.12 -5.14
N GLU A 443 -11.89 36.82 -5.09
CA GLU A 443 -13.19 36.18 -4.89
C GLU A 443 -13.44 35.12 -5.99
N LYS A 444 -13.83 33.90 -5.60
CA LYS A 444 -14.00 32.76 -6.51
C LYS A 444 -14.96 33.10 -7.67
N SER A 445 -16.02 33.84 -7.39
CA SER A 445 -17.03 34.27 -8.36
C SER A 445 -16.45 35.25 -9.40
N ILE A 446 -15.64 36.20 -8.94
CA ILE A 446 -14.96 37.19 -9.78
C ILE A 446 -13.90 36.51 -10.65
N ALA A 447 -13.10 35.61 -10.06
CA ALA A 447 -12.10 34.84 -10.79
C ALA A 447 -12.73 34.00 -11.92
N ALA A 448 -13.79 33.25 -11.60
CA ALA A 448 -14.55 32.48 -12.58
C ALA A 448 -15.09 33.40 -13.69
N LYS A 449 -15.77 34.49 -13.33
CA LYS A 449 -16.33 35.46 -14.28
C LYS A 449 -15.28 35.98 -15.26
N ILE A 450 -14.13 36.46 -14.76
CA ILE A 450 -13.07 37.02 -15.59
C ILE A 450 -12.48 35.95 -16.53
N MET A 451 -12.18 34.76 -16.01
CA MET A 451 -11.64 33.68 -16.83
C MET A 451 -12.59 33.29 -17.97
N PHE A 452 -13.89 33.17 -17.69
CA PHE A 452 -14.90 32.89 -18.70
C PHE A 452 -15.06 34.02 -19.72
N GLU A 453 -15.07 35.28 -19.28
CA GLU A 453 -15.19 36.44 -20.19
C GLU A 453 -14.04 36.50 -21.20
N GLU A 454 -12.80 36.28 -20.75
CA GLU A 454 -11.64 36.31 -21.63
C GLU A 454 -11.59 35.11 -22.59
N ILE A 455 -12.01 33.92 -22.16
CA ILE A 455 -12.13 32.74 -23.03
C ILE A 455 -13.19 32.98 -24.11
N VAL A 456 -14.34 33.55 -23.74
CA VAL A 456 -15.42 33.88 -24.69
C VAL A 456 -14.98 35.00 -25.64
N ALA A 457 -14.27 36.02 -25.15
CA ALA A 457 -13.74 37.10 -25.98
C ALA A 457 -12.75 36.55 -27.02
N PHE A 458 -11.81 35.71 -26.60
CA PHE A 458 -10.87 35.03 -27.49
C PHE A 458 -11.58 34.18 -28.55
N ALA A 459 -12.59 33.40 -28.16
CA ALA A 459 -13.35 32.57 -29.10
C ALA A 459 -14.08 33.41 -30.16
N LYS A 460 -14.58 34.60 -29.80
CA LYS A 460 -15.25 35.52 -30.74
C LYS A 460 -14.26 36.16 -31.71
N GLU A 461 -13.07 36.52 -31.23
CA GLU A 461 -12.02 37.18 -32.02
C GLU A 461 -11.31 36.22 -32.98
N HIS A 462 -11.08 34.96 -32.56
CA HIS A 462 -10.29 33.99 -33.31
C HIS A 462 -11.09 32.74 -33.72
N LYS A 463 -12.16 32.94 -34.50
CA LYS A 463 -13.10 31.87 -34.91
C LYS A 463 -12.47 30.69 -35.64
N GLU A 464 -11.34 30.90 -36.32
CA GLU A 464 -10.63 29.88 -37.10
C GLU A 464 -9.67 29.03 -36.25
N LYS A 465 -9.38 29.44 -35.00
CA LYS A 465 -8.45 28.72 -34.14
C LYS A 465 -9.18 27.60 -33.38
N THR A 466 -8.75 26.37 -33.60
CA THR A 466 -9.15 25.25 -32.75
C THR A 466 -8.31 25.24 -31.46
N LEU A 467 -8.96 25.30 -30.29
CA LEU A 467 -8.29 25.30 -28.99
C LEU A 467 -9.13 24.59 -27.93
N THR A 468 -8.52 23.66 -27.19
CA THR A 468 -9.13 23.06 -25.99
C THR A 468 -8.60 23.74 -24.74
N VAL A 469 -9.48 24.41 -24.00
CA VAL A 469 -9.15 25.07 -22.73
C VAL A 469 -9.70 24.22 -21.59
N LYS A 470 -8.84 23.80 -20.67
CA LYS A 470 -9.24 23.10 -19.43
C LYS A 470 -9.05 24.04 -18.24
N ILE A 471 -10.08 24.20 -17.43
CA ILE A 471 -9.97 24.79 -16.10
C ILE A 471 -9.94 23.65 -15.09
N VAL A 472 -8.80 23.50 -14.42
CA VAL A 472 -8.52 22.40 -13.51
C VAL A 472 -8.72 22.89 -12.09
N ILE A 473 -9.75 22.37 -11.44
CA ILE A 473 -10.06 22.66 -10.05
C ILE A 473 -9.48 21.54 -9.20
N PHE A 474 -8.72 21.92 -8.19
CA PHE A 474 -8.10 20.95 -7.30
C PHE A 474 -9.19 20.10 -6.61
N PRO A 475 -9.08 18.76 -6.53
CA PRO A 475 -10.23 17.90 -6.22
C PRO A 475 -10.93 18.19 -4.89
N VAL A 476 -10.19 18.70 -3.91
CA VAL A 476 -10.73 19.03 -2.58
C VAL A 476 -11.45 20.39 -2.53
N ASP A 477 -11.24 21.27 -3.51
CA ASP A 477 -11.86 22.60 -3.56
C ASP A 477 -13.25 22.56 -4.23
N VAL A 478 -14.17 21.85 -3.58
CA VAL A 478 -15.55 21.63 -4.05
C VAL A 478 -16.30 22.95 -4.23
N GLU A 479 -16.03 23.95 -3.38
CA GLU A 479 -16.68 25.26 -3.49
C GLU A 479 -16.24 26.00 -4.76
N THR A 480 -14.93 26.06 -5.05
CA THR A 480 -14.46 26.66 -6.31
C THR A 480 -15.01 25.89 -7.50
N TYR A 481 -15.08 24.55 -7.45
CA TYR A 481 -15.68 23.76 -8.53
C TYR A 481 -17.15 24.13 -8.77
N LYS A 482 -17.96 24.25 -7.71
CA LYS A 482 -19.36 24.68 -7.79
C LYS A 482 -19.50 26.07 -8.41
N VAL A 483 -18.67 27.03 -7.98
CA VAL A 483 -18.69 28.40 -8.51
C VAL A 483 -18.36 28.44 -10.00
N PHE A 484 -17.33 27.70 -10.44
CA PHE A 484 -16.96 27.63 -11.85
C PHE A 484 -18.02 26.92 -12.69
N CYS A 485 -18.65 25.84 -12.18
CA CYS A 485 -19.75 25.18 -12.86
C CYS A 485 -20.99 26.07 -12.99
N ALA A 486 -21.31 26.86 -11.96
CA ALA A 486 -22.40 27.83 -12.00
C ALA A 486 -22.15 28.93 -13.04
N GLU A 487 -20.94 29.48 -13.11
CA GLU A 487 -20.57 30.47 -14.12
C GLU A 487 -20.62 29.87 -15.53
N MET A 488 -20.14 28.63 -15.73
CA MET A 488 -20.23 27.93 -17.02
C MET A 488 -21.67 27.76 -17.48
N THR A 489 -22.56 27.35 -16.58
CA THR A 489 -23.99 27.15 -16.86
C THR A 489 -24.65 28.46 -17.25
N LYS A 490 -24.35 29.54 -16.50
CA LYS A 490 -24.81 30.89 -16.80
C LYS A 490 -24.37 31.33 -18.19
N ARG A 491 -23.08 31.21 -18.53
CA ARG A 491 -22.56 31.61 -19.85
C ARG A 491 -23.04 30.74 -21.00
N SER A 492 -23.27 29.45 -20.77
CA SER A 492 -23.89 28.57 -21.76
C SER A 492 -25.28 29.07 -22.15
N SER A 493 -26.09 29.51 -21.19
CA SER A 493 -27.40 30.10 -21.47
C SER A 493 -27.32 31.41 -22.27
N GLU A 494 -26.34 32.27 -21.98
CA GLU A 494 -26.10 33.53 -22.72
C GLU A 494 -25.65 33.29 -24.16
N LEU A 495 -24.81 32.27 -24.39
CA LEU A 495 -24.30 31.93 -25.72
C LEU A 495 -25.37 31.23 -26.59
N ASN A 496 -26.20 30.38 -25.98
CA ASN A 496 -27.27 29.66 -26.68
C ASN A 496 -28.43 30.57 -27.10
N LEU A 497 -28.61 31.75 -26.51
CA LEU A 497 -29.61 32.73 -26.96
C LEU A 497 -29.33 33.28 -28.38
N ASN A 498 -28.16 32.98 -28.97
CA ASN A 498 -27.79 33.41 -30.32
C ASN A 498 -27.56 32.26 -31.32
N SER A 499 -27.78 30.99 -30.94
CA SER A 499 -27.67 29.89 -31.90
C SER A 499 -28.55 28.70 -31.52
N ASP A 500 -29.49 28.38 -32.41
CA ASP A 500 -30.35 27.20 -32.36
C ASP A 500 -29.55 25.90 -32.16
N GLY A 501 -30.03 25.06 -31.24
CA GLY A 501 -29.84 23.61 -31.27
C GLY A 501 -28.48 23.08 -30.79
N GLY A 502 -28.36 22.84 -29.48
CA GLY A 502 -27.23 22.10 -28.90
C GLY A 502 -27.53 21.61 -27.49
N LEU A 503 -28.42 20.62 -27.37
CA LEU A 503 -28.76 19.96 -26.12
C LEU A 503 -27.48 19.36 -25.50
N LEU A 504 -27.28 19.60 -24.20
CA LEU A 504 -26.18 19.06 -23.39
C LEU A 504 -26.10 17.54 -23.56
N SER A 505 -25.12 17.08 -24.33
CA SER A 505 -24.75 15.67 -24.42
C SER A 505 -24.09 15.25 -23.11
N LEU A 506 -24.89 14.83 -22.13
CA LEU A 506 -24.43 14.01 -21.02
C LEU A 506 -24.03 12.65 -21.59
N PRO A 507 -22.74 12.28 -21.70
CA PRO A 507 -22.36 10.99 -22.25
C PRO A 507 -22.64 9.95 -21.18
N TRP A 508 -23.75 9.23 -21.35
CA TRP A 508 -24.02 8.00 -20.62
C TRP A 508 -23.10 6.91 -21.18
N THR A 509 -21.78 7.02 -20.97
CA THR A 509 -20.91 5.85 -21.09
C THR A 509 -21.06 5.08 -19.80
N ARG A 510 -22.05 4.19 -19.82
CA ARG A 510 -22.21 3.04 -18.94
C ARG A 510 -20.88 2.25 -18.95
N GLY A 511 -19.94 2.65 -18.10
CA GLY A 511 -18.84 1.79 -17.70
C GLY A 511 -19.46 0.59 -16.99
N GLU A 512 -19.29 -0.57 -17.60
CA GLU A 512 -19.86 -1.84 -17.17
C GLU A 512 -19.32 -2.24 -15.79
N GLN A 513 -19.96 -1.77 -14.71
CA GLN A 513 -20.02 -2.53 -13.47
C GLN A 513 -21.28 -3.39 -13.51
N ARG A 514 -21.21 -4.49 -14.27
CA ARG A 514 -22.11 -5.62 -14.07
C ARG A 514 -21.60 -6.41 -12.86
N SER A 515 -21.95 -5.97 -11.66
CA SER A 515 -22.08 -6.86 -10.51
C SER A 515 -23.42 -6.54 -9.87
N SER A 516 -24.26 -7.58 -9.80
CA SER A 516 -25.63 -7.60 -9.32
C SER A 516 -25.99 -6.50 -8.32
N SER A 517 -27.06 -5.77 -8.64
CA SER A 517 -27.79 -4.87 -7.76
C SER A 517 -28.06 -5.51 -6.39
N LEU A 518 -27.20 -5.23 -5.43
CA LEU A 518 -27.50 -5.34 -4.01
C LEU A 518 -27.61 -3.90 -3.52
N GLU A 519 -28.79 -3.58 -2.97
CA GLU A 519 -29.21 -2.25 -2.57
C GLU A 519 -28.21 -1.61 -1.60
N ASP A 520 -28.11 -0.27 -1.69
CA ASP A 520 -27.30 0.57 -0.81
C ASP A 520 -27.65 0.25 0.65
N GLY A 521 -26.75 -0.46 1.35
CA GLY A 521 -27.01 -1.02 2.70
C GLY A 521 -26.81 -2.52 2.86
N SER A 522 -26.36 -3.28 1.85
CA SER A 522 -25.98 -4.69 2.06
C SER A 522 -24.67 -4.81 2.87
N PRO A 523 -24.52 -5.83 3.75
CA PRO A 523 -23.25 -6.08 4.43
C PRO A 523 -22.13 -6.37 3.43
N ALA A 524 -20.90 -5.97 3.77
CA ALA A 524 -19.76 -6.08 2.86
C ALA A 524 -18.47 -6.44 3.60
N ILE A 525 -17.54 -7.06 2.87
CA ILE A 525 -16.14 -7.22 3.28
C ILE A 525 -15.38 -6.03 2.69
N ASP A 526 -14.81 -5.20 3.55
CA ASP A 526 -13.83 -4.17 3.16
C ASP A 526 -12.45 -4.86 3.08
N LEU A 527 -11.99 -5.21 1.88
CA LEU A 527 -10.68 -5.83 1.63
C LEU A 527 -9.64 -4.73 1.35
N MET A 528 -8.48 -4.83 1.97
CA MET A 528 -7.38 -3.88 1.85
C MET A 528 -6.05 -4.59 1.68
N GLY A 529 -5.15 -4.00 0.91
CA GLY A 529 -3.82 -4.52 0.70
C GLY A 529 -2.94 -3.49 0.01
N VAL A 530 -1.63 -3.64 0.17
CA VAL A 530 -0.65 -2.77 -0.50
C VAL A 530 -0.56 -3.12 -1.98
N GLU A 531 -0.48 -4.40 -2.27
CA GLU A 531 -0.25 -4.89 -3.62
C GLU A 531 -1.57 -5.27 -4.30
N VAL A 532 -1.87 -4.61 -5.42
CA VAL A 532 -3.09 -4.86 -6.21
C VAL A 532 -3.19 -6.34 -6.62
N GLY A 533 -2.06 -6.96 -6.96
CA GLY A 533 -2.02 -8.39 -7.33
C GLY A 533 -2.42 -9.30 -6.18
N GLU A 534 -1.96 -9.02 -4.96
CA GLU A 534 -2.32 -9.75 -3.75
C GLU A 534 -3.80 -9.58 -3.41
N MET A 535 -4.34 -8.37 -3.59
CA MET A 535 -5.77 -8.12 -3.41
C MET A 535 -6.63 -8.86 -4.43
N CYS A 536 -6.20 -8.97 -5.70
CA CYS A 536 -6.87 -9.78 -6.71
C CYS A 536 -7.00 -11.23 -6.25
N GLU A 537 -5.89 -11.83 -5.81
CA GLU A 537 -5.85 -13.22 -5.34
C GLU A 537 -6.72 -13.43 -4.09
N ALA A 538 -6.66 -12.51 -3.13
CA ALA A 538 -7.50 -12.52 -1.94
C ALA A 538 -9.00 -12.44 -2.28
N LYS A 539 -9.38 -11.55 -3.21
CA LYS A 539 -10.76 -11.39 -3.66
C LYS A 539 -11.28 -12.66 -4.34
N GLU A 540 -10.53 -13.24 -5.27
CA GLU A 540 -10.91 -14.48 -5.95
C GLU A 540 -11.04 -15.63 -4.95
N TRP A 541 -10.17 -15.70 -3.93
CA TRP A 541 -10.29 -16.68 -2.85
C TRP A 541 -11.56 -16.50 -2.01
N ILE A 542 -11.89 -15.26 -1.62
CA ILE A 542 -13.14 -14.94 -0.92
C ILE A 542 -14.34 -15.36 -1.78
N GLU A 543 -14.38 -14.95 -3.05
CA GLU A 543 -15.50 -15.27 -3.94
C GLU A 543 -15.67 -16.78 -4.14
N ARG A 544 -14.57 -17.53 -4.26
CA ARG A 544 -14.59 -19.00 -4.33
C ARG A 544 -15.11 -19.63 -3.04
N LEU A 545 -14.66 -19.16 -1.88
CA LEU A 545 -15.12 -19.63 -0.58
C LEU A 545 -16.63 -19.40 -0.40
N LEU A 546 -17.12 -18.23 -0.80
CA LEU A 546 -18.52 -17.83 -0.63
C LEU A 546 -19.47 -18.47 -1.66
N THR A 547 -18.96 -18.88 -2.82
CA THR A 547 -19.75 -19.56 -3.87
C THR A 547 -19.87 -21.06 -3.66
N SER A 548 -18.97 -21.68 -2.88
CA SER A 548 -19.08 -23.07 -2.44
C SER A 548 -20.35 -23.30 -1.61
N LYS A 549 -21.16 -24.28 -2.02
CA LYS A 549 -22.45 -24.61 -1.36
C LYS A 549 -22.33 -25.80 -0.42
N ASP A 550 -21.89 -26.94 -0.94
CA ASP A 550 -21.89 -28.25 -0.26
C ASP A 550 -20.50 -28.91 -0.23
N HIS A 551 -19.57 -28.42 -1.05
CA HIS A 551 -18.19 -28.89 -1.08
C HIS A 551 -17.20 -27.78 -1.47
N HIS A 552 -15.95 -27.92 -1.00
CA HIS A 552 -14.83 -27.06 -1.34
C HIS A 552 -13.54 -27.88 -1.39
N ILE A 553 -12.67 -27.56 -2.34
CA ILE A 553 -11.40 -28.26 -2.55
C ILE A 553 -10.27 -27.31 -2.20
N VAL A 554 -9.48 -27.68 -1.19
CA VAL A 554 -8.25 -26.97 -0.81
C VAL A 554 -7.07 -27.67 -1.49
N GLU A 555 -6.45 -26.98 -2.44
CA GLU A 555 -5.27 -27.47 -3.16
C GLU A 555 -3.99 -26.84 -2.59
N ASN A 556 -3.19 -27.64 -1.87
CA ASN A 556 -1.94 -27.17 -1.30
C ASN A 556 -0.96 -28.33 -1.09
N ASN A 557 0.19 -28.28 -1.75
CA ASN A 557 1.18 -29.36 -1.66
C ASN A 557 1.81 -29.51 -0.26
N HIS A 558 1.65 -28.54 0.66
CA HIS A 558 2.03 -28.70 2.06
C HIS A 558 1.10 -29.64 2.84
N ILE A 559 -0.03 -30.07 2.27
CA ILE A 559 -0.83 -31.17 2.82
C ILE A 559 0.04 -32.45 2.96
N LEU A 560 1.07 -32.61 2.12
CA LEU A 560 2.04 -33.71 2.22
C LEU A 560 2.94 -33.65 3.48
N TYR A 561 2.96 -32.51 4.17
CA TYR A 561 3.77 -32.30 5.38
C TYR A 561 2.93 -32.29 6.67
N LEU A 562 1.63 -32.58 6.60
CA LEU A 562 0.81 -32.66 7.80
C LEU A 562 1.32 -33.79 8.70
N GLY A 563 1.69 -33.44 9.93
CA GLY A 563 2.12 -34.38 10.94
C GLY A 563 0.94 -34.93 11.74
N ILE A 564 1.26 -35.67 12.80
CA ILE A 564 0.27 -36.25 13.73
C ILE A 564 -0.59 -35.15 14.35
N LYS A 565 0.02 -34.00 14.69
CA LYS A 565 -0.67 -32.85 15.28
C LYS A 565 -1.74 -32.32 14.34
N GLU A 566 -1.38 -32.07 13.08
CA GLU A 566 -2.27 -31.51 12.07
C GLU A 566 -3.37 -32.50 11.68
N HIS A 567 -3.04 -33.80 11.56
CA HIS A 567 -4.06 -34.84 11.37
C HIS A 567 -5.02 -34.94 12.57
N GLY A 568 -4.54 -34.72 13.79
CA GLY A 568 -5.38 -34.58 14.98
C GLY A 568 -6.33 -33.39 14.87
N MET A 569 -5.84 -32.24 14.41
CA MET A 569 -6.66 -31.04 14.17
C MET A 569 -7.73 -31.29 13.09
N LEU A 570 -7.38 -31.94 11.98
CA LEU A 570 -8.36 -32.31 10.94
C LEU A 570 -9.44 -33.25 11.49
N SER A 571 -9.05 -34.23 12.30
CA SER A 571 -10.00 -35.17 12.92
C SER A 571 -10.95 -34.47 13.90
N GLN A 572 -10.42 -33.54 14.70
CA GLN A 572 -11.20 -32.68 15.59
C GLN A 572 -12.14 -31.75 14.80
N LEU A 573 -11.71 -31.25 13.64
CA LEU A 573 -12.52 -30.38 12.81
C LEU A 573 -13.72 -31.12 12.21
N GLN A 574 -13.53 -32.37 11.77
CA GLN A 574 -14.65 -33.19 11.28
C GLN A 574 -15.73 -33.41 12.34
N THR A 575 -15.31 -33.62 13.59
CA THR A 575 -16.25 -33.85 14.70
C THR A 575 -16.88 -32.56 15.22
N SER A 576 -16.14 -31.45 15.26
CA SER A 576 -16.64 -30.17 15.81
C SER A 576 -17.50 -29.38 14.82
N SER A 577 -17.14 -29.36 13.54
CA SER A 577 -17.87 -28.61 12.50
C SER A 577 -18.82 -29.49 11.68
N ASN A 578 -19.02 -30.77 12.02
CA ASN A 578 -19.91 -31.67 11.28
C ASN A 578 -19.63 -31.73 9.75
N VAL A 579 -18.34 -31.70 9.39
CA VAL A 579 -17.86 -31.79 8.01
C VAL A 579 -17.17 -33.13 7.75
N SER A 580 -17.21 -33.62 6.52
CA SER A 580 -16.33 -34.72 6.08
C SER A 580 -15.13 -34.16 5.33
N ILE A 581 -13.93 -34.58 5.73
CA ILE A 581 -12.67 -34.16 5.11
C ILE A 581 -12.00 -35.40 4.52
N SER A 582 -11.79 -35.41 3.21
CA SER A 582 -11.05 -36.47 2.52
C SER A 582 -9.83 -35.93 1.80
N ALA A 583 -8.70 -36.63 1.91
CA ALA A 583 -7.46 -36.26 1.24
C ALA A 583 -7.27 -37.09 -0.04
N THR A 584 -6.99 -36.42 -1.15
CA THR A 584 -6.52 -37.08 -2.39
C THR A 584 -5.08 -36.70 -2.61
N VAL A 585 -4.20 -37.71 -2.60
CA VAL A 585 -2.75 -37.54 -2.75
C VAL A 585 -2.28 -38.21 -4.04
N SER A 586 -1.68 -37.42 -4.91
CA SER A 586 -0.95 -37.86 -6.10
C SER A 586 0.56 -37.64 -5.91
N PRO A 587 1.43 -38.10 -6.83
CA PRO A 587 2.88 -37.95 -6.70
C PRO A 587 3.38 -36.50 -6.53
N ARG A 588 2.62 -35.49 -6.96
CA ARG A 588 2.96 -34.07 -6.77
C ARG A 588 1.87 -33.21 -6.16
N THR A 589 0.62 -33.64 -6.21
CA THR A 589 -0.51 -32.82 -5.78
C THR A 589 -1.17 -33.44 -4.58
N ALA A 590 -1.53 -32.61 -3.61
CA ALA A 590 -2.33 -33.03 -2.49
C ALA A 590 -3.49 -32.06 -2.34
N THR A 591 -4.69 -32.62 -2.20
CA THR A 591 -5.93 -31.87 -2.10
C THR A 591 -6.72 -32.37 -0.91
N LEU A 592 -7.39 -31.46 -0.21
CA LEU A 592 -8.39 -31.77 0.81
C LEU A 592 -9.76 -31.38 0.26
N GLU A 593 -10.64 -32.35 0.13
CA GLU A 593 -12.04 -32.12 -0.19
C GLU A 593 -12.82 -32.04 1.13
N VAL A 594 -13.48 -30.90 1.36
CA VAL A 594 -14.32 -30.64 2.52
C VAL A 594 -15.77 -30.63 2.07
N LYS A 595 -16.62 -31.46 2.67
CA LYS A 595 -18.07 -31.52 2.41
C LYS A 595 -18.85 -31.26 3.67
N GLY A 596 -19.93 -30.48 3.57
CA GLY A 596 -20.76 -30.12 4.72
C GLY A 596 -21.78 -29.03 4.37
N SER A 597 -22.46 -28.51 5.39
CA SER A 597 -23.31 -27.33 5.24
C SER A 597 -22.45 -26.10 4.91
N GLN A 598 -23.00 -25.08 4.23
CA GLN A 598 -22.21 -23.91 3.82
C GLN A 598 -21.53 -23.19 5.01
N ALA A 599 -22.22 -23.07 6.15
CA ALA A 599 -21.67 -22.41 7.33
C ALA A 599 -20.48 -23.19 7.92
N ASP A 600 -20.70 -24.49 8.15
CA ASP A 600 -19.71 -25.41 8.67
C ASP A 600 -18.49 -25.54 7.74
N LEU A 601 -18.74 -25.56 6.44
CA LEU A 601 -17.74 -25.62 5.39
C LEU A 601 -16.86 -24.37 5.38
N ILE A 602 -17.46 -23.17 5.45
CA ILE A 602 -16.70 -21.91 5.47
C ILE A 602 -15.78 -21.88 6.69
N GLU A 603 -16.30 -22.22 7.88
CA GLU A 603 -15.51 -22.31 9.11
C GLU A 603 -14.36 -23.32 8.98
N ALA A 604 -14.66 -24.53 8.48
CA ALA A 604 -13.67 -25.58 8.35
C ALA A 604 -12.56 -25.22 7.36
N VAL A 605 -12.91 -24.66 6.19
CA VAL A 605 -11.94 -24.23 5.18
C VAL A 605 -11.01 -23.14 5.73
N MET A 606 -11.54 -22.14 6.44
CA MET A 606 -10.70 -21.10 7.06
C MET A 606 -9.71 -21.70 8.07
N LYS A 607 -10.15 -22.62 8.92
CA LYS A 607 -9.27 -23.31 9.89
C LYS A 607 -8.19 -24.16 9.21
N ILE A 608 -8.54 -24.87 8.13
CA ILE A 608 -7.59 -25.67 7.34
C ILE A 608 -6.55 -24.75 6.67
N GLU A 609 -6.98 -23.64 6.10
CA GLU A 609 -6.09 -22.67 5.45
C GLU A 609 -5.13 -22.02 6.47
N CYS A 610 -5.62 -21.62 7.65
CA CYS A 610 -4.75 -21.15 8.75
C CYS A 610 -3.70 -22.20 9.13
N MET A 611 -4.11 -23.46 9.29
CA MET A 611 -3.21 -24.56 9.60
C MET A 611 -2.14 -24.75 8.52
N LEU A 612 -2.53 -24.72 7.25
CA LEU A 612 -1.62 -24.86 6.11
C LEU A 612 -0.62 -23.70 6.01
N CYS A 613 -1.06 -22.46 6.26
CA CYS A 613 -0.16 -21.31 6.37
C CYS A 613 0.90 -21.53 7.47
N GLY A 614 0.50 -22.08 8.62
CA GLY A 614 1.43 -22.42 9.70
C GLY A 614 2.47 -23.48 9.31
N VAL A 615 2.04 -24.55 8.63
CA VAL A 615 2.94 -25.61 8.13
C VAL A 615 3.90 -25.06 7.09
N GLN A 616 3.42 -24.21 6.17
CA GLN A 616 4.25 -23.57 5.17
C GLN A 616 5.33 -22.68 5.81
N GLU A 617 4.97 -21.90 6.83
CA GLU A 617 5.91 -21.07 7.57
C GLU A 617 6.96 -21.92 8.31
N GLU A 618 6.55 -23.03 8.93
CA GLU A 618 7.49 -23.94 9.60
C GLU A 618 8.49 -24.57 8.61
N VAL A 619 8.01 -25.00 7.44
CA VAL A 619 8.84 -25.58 6.37
C VAL A 619 9.82 -24.55 5.83
N ALA A 620 9.35 -23.33 5.56
CA ALA A 620 10.20 -22.22 5.13
C ALA A 620 11.25 -21.89 6.21
N GLY A 621 10.85 -21.70 7.47
CA GLY A 621 11.77 -21.38 8.56
C GLY A 621 12.80 -22.48 8.86
N LYS A 622 12.47 -23.77 8.66
CA LYS A 622 13.44 -24.87 8.73
C LYS A 622 14.50 -24.75 7.62
N LYS A 623 14.06 -24.51 6.37
CA LYS A 623 14.97 -24.37 5.24
C LYS A 623 15.84 -23.13 5.32
N GLU A 624 15.27 -22.02 5.79
CA GLU A 624 16.01 -20.77 6.00
C GLU A 624 17.16 -20.96 7.00
N ARG A 625 16.90 -21.65 8.11
CA ARG A 625 17.96 -22.03 9.08
C ARG A 625 19.04 -22.90 8.45
N SER A 626 18.65 -23.88 7.62
CA SER A 626 19.62 -24.71 6.88
C SER A 626 20.46 -23.88 5.90
N LEU A 627 19.86 -22.93 5.18
CA LEU A 627 20.59 -22.03 4.28
C LEU A 627 21.61 -21.15 5.03
N ARG A 628 21.21 -20.56 6.17
CA ARG A 628 22.14 -19.78 7.01
C ARG A 628 23.30 -20.62 7.56
N SER A 629 23.06 -21.90 7.85
CA SER A 629 24.11 -22.81 8.31
C SER A 629 25.13 -23.14 7.22
N LEU A 630 24.71 -23.19 5.95
CA LEU A 630 25.59 -23.43 4.81
C LEU A 630 26.47 -22.21 4.50
N SER A 631 25.95 -20.99 4.65
CA SER A 631 26.70 -19.76 4.32
C SER A 631 27.80 -19.37 5.32
N GLY A 632 28.07 -20.18 6.35
CA GLY A 632 29.12 -19.92 7.35
C GLY A 632 28.79 -18.83 8.38
N TRP A 633 27.56 -18.31 8.41
CA TRP A 633 27.12 -17.26 9.34
C TRP A 633 26.88 -17.73 10.79
N GLY A 634 27.34 -18.94 11.14
CA GLY A 634 27.00 -19.60 12.41
C GLY A 634 28.08 -19.63 13.50
N THR A 635 29.37 -19.40 13.21
CA THR A 635 30.43 -19.72 14.19
C THR A 635 30.99 -18.56 15.02
N ASP A 636 30.98 -17.31 14.53
CA ASP A 636 31.67 -16.23 15.25
C ASP A 636 30.76 -15.02 15.54
N GLN A 637 29.65 -15.20 16.26
CA GLN A 637 28.94 -14.12 17.02
C GLN A 637 27.65 -14.59 17.71
N GLN A 638 27.76 -15.55 18.63
CA GLN A 638 26.60 -16.04 19.39
C GLN A 638 25.91 -14.96 20.26
N GLY A 639 26.57 -13.82 20.49
CA GLY A 639 26.03 -12.67 21.24
C GLY A 639 25.15 -11.71 20.43
N LYS A 640 25.28 -11.62 19.11
CA LYS A 640 24.45 -10.74 18.26
C LYS A 640 23.23 -11.43 17.65
N LEU A 641 23.13 -12.75 17.82
CA LEU A 641 22.12 -13.58 17.15
C LEU A 641 20.67 -13.22 17.52
N LYS A 642 20.42 -12.75 18.75
CA LYS A 642 19.05 -12.41 19.18
C LYS A 642 18.50 -11.12 18.57
N GLU A 643 19.34 -10.17 18.17
CA GLU A 643 18.88 -8.93 17.54
C GLU A 643 18.76 -9.05 16.01
N MET A 644 19.48 -9.98 15.38
CA MET A 644 19.41 -10.23 13.93
C MET A 644 18.42 -11.33 13.51
N GLU A 645 17.74 -11.99 14.45
CA GLU A 645 16.72 -13.01 14.15
C GLU A 645 15.51 -12.43 13.38
N GLU A 646 15.29 -11.12 13.40
CA GLU A 646 14.10 -10.48 12.81
C GLU A 646 14.34 -9.76 11.47
N SER A 647 15.57 -9.64 10.97
CA SER A 647 15.80 -9.01 9.65
C SER A 647 15.37 -9.94 8.52
N CYS A 648 14.37 -9.51 7.74
CA CYS A 648 13.86 -10.23 6.58
C CYS A 648 15.01 -10.53 5.61
N THR A 649 15.26 -11.82 5.30
CA THR A 649 16.42 -12.26 4.51
C THR A 649 16.32 -11.99 3.02
N PHE A 650 15.16 -11.53 2.56
CA PHE A 650 14.91 -11.26 1.16
C PHE A 650 14.05 -10.00 0.98
N GLN A 651 14.23 -9.34 -0.16
CA GLN A 651 13.43 -8.19 -0.58
C GLN A 651 13.03 -8.35 -2.06
N ARG A 652 11.94 -7.68 -2.44
CA ARG A 652 11.47 -7.60 -3.83
C ARG A 652 11.36 -6.14 -4.23
N TYR A 653 11.91 -5.78 -5.39
CA TYR A 653 11.87 -4.40 -5.86
C TYR A 653 11.28 -4.31 -7.27
N PRO A 654 10.42 -3.32 -7.56
CA PRO A 654 9.99 -3.06 -8.92
C PRO A 654 11.19 -2.75 -9.83
N VAL A 655 11.24 -3.40 -10.99
CA VAL A 655 12.36 -3.23 -11.92
C VAL A 655 12.17 -1.97 -12.78
N SER A 656 13.25 -1.21 -12.95
CA SER A 656 13.28 -0.08 -13.89
C SER A 656 13.23 -0.56 -15.34
N LEU A 657 12.45 0.11 -16.20
CA LEU A 657 12.27 -0.22 -17.61
C LEU A 657 13.56 -0.01 -18.42
N THR A 658 14.46 -1.00 -18.42
CA THR A 658 15.58 -1.05 -19.37
C THR A 658 15.14 -1.67 -20.68
N GLN A 659 15.94 -1.48 -21.74
CA GLN A 659 15.66 -2.06 -23.06
C GLN A 659 15.60 -3.61 -23.01
N GLU A 660 16.42 -4.26 -22.18
CA GLU A 660 16.39 -5.71 -21.98
C GLU A 660 15.02 -6.16 -21.46
N PHE A 661 14.48 -5.49 -20.43
CA PHE A 661 13.16 -5.84 -19.88
C PHE A 661 12.02 -5.52 -20.86
N LEU A 662 12.13 -4.47 -21.67
CA LEU A 662 11.17 -4.17 -22.71
C LEU A 662 11.12 -5.27 -23.78
N ASP A 663 12.26 -5.78 -24.22
CA ASP A 663 12.33 -6.83 -25.22
C ASP A 663 11.89 -8.19 -24.65
N GLN A 664 12.22 -8.46 -23.39
CA GLN A 664 11.73 -9.62 -22.67
C GLN A 664 10.21 -9.55 -22.47
N LYS A 665 9.64 -8.39 -22.09
CA LYS A 665 8.20 -8.17 -22.00
C LYS A 665 7.50 -8.46 -23.33
N LYS A 666 8.03 -7.98 -24.46
CA LYS A 666 7.52 -8.31 -25.80
C LYS A 666 7.57 -9.82 -26.08
N HIS A 667 8.59 -10.53 -25.59
CA HIS A 667 8.69 -11.99 -25.75
C HIS A 667 7.56 -12.71 -25.00
N PHE A 668 7.28 -12.34 -23.76
CA PHE A 668 6.13 -12.84 -22.99
C PHE A 668 4.80 -12.55 -23.70
N ASP A 669 4.60 -11.31 -24.17
CA ASP A 669 3.38 -10.89 -24.87
C ASP A 669 3.15 -11.71 -26.15
N LYS A 670 4.23 -12.00 -26.89
CA LYS A 670 4.20 -12.82 -28.12
C LYS A 670 3.86 -14.29 -27.82
N CYS A 671 4.18 -14.78 -26.64
CA CYS A 671 3.77 -16.10 -26.15
C CYS A 671 2.35 -16.12 -25.57
N GLY A 672 1.67 -14.97 -25.47
CA GLY A 672 0.32 -14.85 -24.94
C GLY A 672 0.23 -14.68 -23.42
N LEU A 673 1.31 -14.18 -22.79
CA LEU A 673 1.36 -13.80 -21.39
C LEU A 673 1.56 -12.28 -21.29
N CYS A 674 0.51 -11.54 -20.97
CA CYS A 674 0.58 -10.09 -20.86
C CYS A 674 1.16 -9.67 -19.51
N VAL A 675 2.34 -9.06 -19.51
CA VAL A 675 3.06 -8.70 -18.28
C VAL A 675 2.45 -7.45 -17.64
N VAL A 676 2.00 -7.57 -16.39
CA VAL A 676 1.44 -6.47 -15.58
C VAL A 676 2.43 -5.91 -14.56
N LYS A 677 3.35 -6.73 -14.02
CA LYS A 677 4.35 -6.32 -13.03
C LYS A 677 5.62 -7.18 -13.15
N VAL A 678 6.78 -6.56 -12.92
CA VAL A 678 8.08 -7.25 -12.84
C VAL A 678 8.83 -6.82 -11.58
N GLU A 679 9.28 -7.78 -10.80
CA GLU A 679 10.03 -7.57 -9.56
C GLU A 679 11.38 -8.29 -9.63
N GLU A 680 12.45 -7.66 -9.16
CA GLU A 680 13.73 -8.32 -8.88
C GLU A 680 13.70 -8.92 -7.48
N VAL A 681 14.20 -10.14 -7.35
CA VAL A 681 14.28 -10.88 -6.09
C VAL A 681 15.70 -10.78 -5.57
N ASP A 682 15.86 -10.17 -4.40
CA ASP A 682 17.15 -10.09 -3.70
C ASP A 682 17.11 -10.97 -2.45
N ASN A 683 18.12 -11.82 -2.29
CA ASN A 683 18.28 -12.72 -1.16
C ASN A 683 19.76 -13.13 -1.05
N GLU A 684 20.50 -12.41 -0.19
CA GLU A 684 21.95 -12.59 -0.05
C GLU A 684 22.33 -14.00 0.43
N VAL A 685 21.55 -14.58 1.34
CA VAL A 685 21.82 -15.91 1.93
C VAL A 685 21.66 -17.00 0.87
N LEU A 686 20.58 -16.96 0.11
CA LEU A 686 20.34 -17.91 -0.99
C LEU A 686 21.36 -17.71 -2.11
N LEU A 687 21.70 -16.46 -2.44
CA LEU A 687 22.72 -16.15 -3.44
C LEU A 687 24.07 -16.72 -3.04
N ALA A 688 24.49 -16.60 -1.78
CA ALA A 688 25.75 -17.17 -1.29
C ALA A 688 25.78 -18.70 -1.45
N ALA A 689 24.71 -19.39 -1.02
CA ALA A 689 24.58 -20.84 -1.18
C ALA A 689 24.59 -21.28 -2.66
N PHE A 690 23.96 -20.50 -3.54
CA PHE A 690 23.97 -20.72 -4.98
C PHE A 690 25.38 -20.55 -5.58
N GLN A 691 26.13 -19.51 -5.18
CA GLN A 691 27.49 -19.28 -5.67
C GLN A 691 28.46 -20.37 -5.20
N GLU A 692 28.32 -20.84 -3.97
CA GLU A 692 29.09 -21.97 -3.47
C GLU A 692 28.83 -23.23 -4.31
N LYS A 693 27.55 -23.51 -4.59
CA LYS A 693 27.17 -24.63 -5.45
C LYS A 693 27.72 -24.49 -6.87
N LYS A 694 27.74 -23.27 -7.42
CA LYS A 694 28.30 -22.94 -8.74
C LYS A 694 29.79 -23.25 -8.80
N LYS A 695 30.54 -22.81 -7.80
CA LYS A 695 31.98 -23.10 -7.67
C LYS A 695 32.26 -24.60 -7.63
N MET A 696 31.53 -25.35 -6.81
CA MET A 696 31.68 -26.82 -6.72
C MET A 696 31.41 -27.53 -8.05
N MET A 697 30.49 -27.04 -8.87
CA MET A 697 30.19 -27.62 -10.19
C MET A 697 31.24 -27.26 -11.23
N GLU A 698 31.81 -26.05 -11.17
CA GLU A 698 32.89 -25.61 -12.07
C GLU A 698 34.21 -26.36 -11.82
N GLU A 699 34.50 -26.68 -10.56
CA GLU A 699 35.67 -27.50 -10.21
C GLU A 699 35.58 -28.93 -10.76
N LYS A 700 34.37 -29.48 -10.90
CA LYS A 700 34.15 -30.82 -11.47
C LYS A 700 34.29 -30.87 -13.00
N MET A 701 34.02 -29.77 -13.70
CA MET A 701 33.95 -29.73 -15.17
C MET A 701 34.56 -28.44 -15.73
N PRO A 702 35.74 -28.49 -16.41
CA PRO A 702 36.41 -27.29 -16.93
C PRO A 702 35.66 -26.59 -18.07
N LYS A 703 34.59 -27.20 -18.63
CA LYS A 703 33.70 -26.56 -19.63
C LYS A 703 32.72 -25.54 -19.02
N GLY A 704 32.80 -25.28 -17.71
CA GLY A 704 31.98 -24.31 -16.99
C GLY A 704 30.72 -24.93 -16.36
N SER A 705 30.06 -24.18 -15.48
CA SER A 705 28.88 -24.61 -14.69
C SER A 705 27.64 -24.97 -15.52
N GLY A 706 27.60 -24.65 -16.82
CA GLY A 706 26.41 -24.86 -17.65
C GLY A 706 25.19 -24.10 -17.12
N SER A 707 25.37 -22.86 -16.65
CA SER A 707 24.28 -22.02 -16.15
C SER A 707 23.33 -21.60 -17.29
N GLN A 708 22.02 -21.69 -17.06
CA GLN A 708 20.99 -21.31 -18.02
C GLN A 708 19.91 -20.44 -17.38
N ARG A 709 19.41 -19.46 -18.14
CA ARG A 709 18.20 -18.69 -17.78
C ARG A 709 16.97 -19.53 -18.12
N LEU A 710 16.21 -19.92 -17.11
CA LEU A 710 15.02 -20.77 -17.28
C LEU A 710 13.83 -20.23 -16.47
N PHE A 711 12.63 -20.72 -16.79
CA PHE A 711 11.38 -20.26 -16.22
C PHE A 711 10.65 -21.36 -15.44
N GLN A 712 9.98 -20.98 -14.36
CA GLN A 712 9.06 -21.83 -13.63
C GLN A 712 7.79 -21.05 -13.24
N GLN A 713 6.63 -21.61 -13.56
CA GLN A 713 5.35 -21.12 -13.05
C GLN A 713 5.13 -21.62 -11.63
N VAL A 714 4.78 -20.71 -10.71
CA VAL A 714 4.59 -20.98 -9.28
C VAL A 714 3.23 -20.42 -8.86
N PRO A 715 2.39 -21.15 -8.10
CA PRO A 715 1.16 -20.59 -7.52
C PRO A 715 1.46 -19.41 -6.59
N HIS A 716 0.58 -18.41 -6.55
CA HIS A 716 0.76 -17.19 -5.72
C HIS A 716 1.18 -17.49 -4.29
N GLN A 717 0.50 -18.45 -3.64
CA GLN A 717 0.76 -18.84 -2.25
C GLN A 717 2.18 -19.31 -1.97
N PHE A 718 2.97 -19.71 -2.99
CA PHE A 718 4.36 -20.14 -2.84
C PHE A 718 5.39 -19.12 -3.33
N CYS A 719 4.97 -17.98 -3.91
CA CYS A 719 5.89 -16.96 -4.41
C CYS A 719 6.83 -16.44 -3.30
N ASN A 720 6.27 -16.07 -2.13
CA ASN A 720 7.10 -15.65 -1.00
C ASN A 720 8.03 -16.76 -0.49
N ALA A 721 7.60 -18.02 -0.52
CA ALA A 721 8.46 -19.14 -0.15
C ALA A 721 9.64 -19.31 -1.12
N VAL A 722 9.43 -19.14 -2.43
CA VAL A 722 10.50 -19.16 -3.43
C VAL A 722 11.49 -18.02 -3.20
N CYS A 723 11.01 -16.80 -2.97
CA CYS A 723 11.89 -15.65 -2.71
C CYS A 723 12.70 -15.82 -1.41
N ARG A 724 12.11 -16.44 -0.38
CA ARG A 724 12.73 -16.64 0.93
C ARG A 724 13.75 -17.77 0.97
N VAL A 725 13.41 -18.94 0.40
CA VAL A 725 14.22 -20.17 0.56
C VAL A 725 14.58 -20.88 -0.74
N GLY A 726 14.31 -20.26 -1.88
CA GLY A 726 14.57 -20.82 -3.20
C GLY A 726 13.54 -21.86 -3.65
N PHE A 727 13.81 -22.47 -4.79
CA PHE A 727 12.86 -23.37 -5.43
C PHE A 727 12.74 -24.71 -4.73
N HIS A 728 11.55 -25.29 -4.81
CA HIS A 728 11.28 -26.62 -4.29
C HIS A 728 10.29 -27.36 -5.18
N ARG A 729 10.39 -28.69 -5.24
CA ARG A 729 9.55 -29.52 -6.11
C ARG A 729 8.05 -29.36 -5.86
N LEU A 730 7.68 -29.02 -4.61
CA LEU A 730 6.30 -28.82 -4.20
C LEU A 730 5.73 -27.45 -4.58
N TYR A 731 6.55 -26.51 -5.05
CA TYR A 731 6.07 -25.19 -5.47
C TYR A 731 5.67 -25.15 -6.95
N SER A 732 5.83 -26.26 -7.67
CA SER A 732 5.49 -26.35 -9.10
C SER A 732 4.01 -26.67 -9.34
N THR A 733 3.46 -26.16 -10.45
CA THR A 733 2.09 -26.44 -10.88
C THR A 733 1.93 -27.84 -11.49
N HIS A 734 0.73 -28.40 -11.39
CA HIS A 734 0.23 -29.69 -11.93
C HIS A 734 1.02 -30.26 -13.11
N ASN A 735 1.67 -31.41 -12.90
CA ASN A 735 2.03 -32.45 -13.88
C ASN A 735 2.79 -33.57 -13.15
N ASP A 736 2.48 -34.83 -13.45
CA ASP A 736 3.24 -35.95 -12.90
C ASP A 736 4.72 -35.87 -13.33
N PRO A 737 5.66 -36.32 -12.46
CA PRO A 737 7.08 -36.33 -12.76
C PRO A 737 7.40 -37.25 -13.95
N VAL A 738 7.47 -36.72 -15.17
CA VAL A 738 7.81 -37.51 -16.37
C VAL A 738 9.32 -37.84 -16.44
N TYR A 739 10.17 -36.90 -16.02
CA TYR A 739 11.62 -36.97 -16.19
C TYR A 739 12.38 -37.13 -14.87
N GLY A 740 11.66 -37.29 -13.76
CA GLY A 740 12.23 -37.48 -12.42
C GLY A 740 11.53 -36.66 -11.33
N ALA A 741 11.82 -36.98 -10.07
CA ALA A 741 11.23 -36.41 -8.86
C ALA A 741 11.93 -35.12 -8.38
N GLY A 742 12.38 -34.28 -9.32
CA GLY A 742 13.06 -33.01 -9.06
C GLY A 742 12.21 -31.75 -9.32
N ILE A 743 12.90 -30.63 -9.41
CA ILE A 743 12.37 -29.28 -9.64
C ILE A 743 12.46 -28.97 -11.14
N TYR A 744 11.32 -28.65 -11.75
CA TYR A 744 11.19 -28.54 -13.21
C TYR A 744 11.29 -27.08 -13.64
N PHE A 745 12.14 -26.83 -14.64
CA PHE A 745 12.31 -25.55 -15.30
C PHE A 745 12.16 -25.74 -16.81
N THR A 746 11.71 -24.71 -17.51
CA THR A 746 11.62 -24.74 -18.97
C THR A 746 12.23 -23.52 -19.61
N LYS A 747 12.77 -23.69 -20.82
CA LYS A 747 13.16 -22.57 -21.71
C LYS A 747 11.95 -21.92 -22.39
N SER A 748 10.85 -22.65 -22.54
CA SER A 748 9.75 -22.26 -23.42
C SER A 748 8.63 -21.56 -22.64
N LEU A 749 8.56 -20.23 -22.78
CA LEU A 749 7.41 -19.45 -22.29
C LEU A 749 6.09 -19.88 -22.95
N LYS A 750 6.14 -20.34 -24.21
CA LYS A 750 4.96 -20.85 -24.91
C LYS A 750 4.39 -22.10 -24.22
N LYS A 751 5.24 -23.04 -23.79
CA LYS A 751 4.80 -24.21 -23.00
C LYS A 751 4.12 -23.78 -21.70
N LEU A 752 4.64 -22.75 -21.02
CA LEU A 752 4.01 -22.19 -19.81
C LEU A 752 2.65 -21.54 -20.11
N ALA A 753 2.55 -20.76 -21.18
CA ALA A 753 1.29 -20.13 -21.60
C ALA A 753 0.23 -21.17 -21.97
N ASP A 754 0.59 -22.18 -22.75
CA ASP A 754 -0.29 -23.28 -23.14
C ASP A 754 -0.75 -24.09 -21.92
N LYS A 755 0.15 -24.30 -20.94
CA LYS A 755 -0.18 -24.93 -19.66
C LYS A 755 -1.21 -24.09 -18.90
N ALA A 756 -0.98 -22.79 -18.78
CA ALA A 756 -1.89 -21.90 -18.08
C ALA A 756 -3.28 -21.84 -18.74
N ARG A 757 -3.39 -21.98 -20.07
CA ARG A 757 -4.71 -22.06 -20.75
C ARG A 757 -5.45 -23.37 -20.48
N LYS A 758 -4.72 -24.48 -20.41
CA LYS A 758 -5.31 -25.83 -20.20
C LYS A 758 -5.72 -26.06 -18.76
N THR A 759 -4.98 -25.48 -17.84
CA THR A 759 -5.37 -25.48 -16.44
C THR A 759 -6.59 -24.58 -16.38
N SER A 760 -7.78 -25.11 -16.14
CA SER A 760 -8.99 -24.31 -15.85
C SER A 760 -8.88 -23.59 -14.50
N SER A 761 -7.66 -23.22 -14.10
CA SER A 761 -7.37 -22.53 -12.86
C SER A 761 -8.09 -21.19 -12.91
N THR A 762 -8.88 -20.95 -11.88
CA THR A 762 -9.57 -19.68 -11.61
C THR A 762 -8.65 -18.47 -11.54
N ASP A 763 -7.33 -18.70 -11.48
CA ASP A 763 -6.34 -17.69 -11.15
C ASP A 763 -6.15 -16.74 -12.35
N ARG A 764 -6.65 -15.52 -12.18
CA ARG A 764 -6.63 -14.46 -13.19
C ARG A 764 -5.21 -13.98 -13.49
N LEU A 765 -4.29 -14.16 -12.55
CA LEU A 765 -2.87 -13.83 -12.63
C LEU A 765 -2.02 -15.10 -12.70
N ILE A 766 -0.91 -15.01 -13.43
CA ILE A 766 0.06 -16.07 -13.65
C ILE A 766 1.42 -15.56 -13.18
N TYR A 767 2.01 -16.25 -12.22
CA TYR A 767 3.30 -15.90 -11.64
C TYR A 767 4.40 -16.79 -12.23
N VAL A 768 5.35 -16.17 -12.92
CA VAL A 768 6.47 -16.85 -13.58
C VAL A 768 7.77 -16.32 -13.01
N PHE A 769 8.52 -17.20 -12.35
CA PHE A 769 9.89 -16.88 -11.97
C PHE A 769 10.83 -17.10 -13.15
N GLU A 770 11.71 -16.13 -13.36
CA GLU A 770 12.93 -16.27 -14.14
C GLU A 770 14.10 -16.55 -13.19
N ALA A 771 14.81 -17.64 -13.44
CA ALA A 771 15.88 -18.11 -12.58
C ALA A 771 17.17 -18.37 -13.36
N GLU A 772 18.31 -18.13 -12.71
CA GLU A 772 19.59 -18.69 -13.12
C GLU A 772 19.68 -20.13 -12.58
N VAL A 773 19.81 -21.11 -13.46
CA VAL A 773 19.80 -22.54 -13.10
C VAL A 773 21.10 -23.20 -13.53
N LEU A 774 21.81 -23.81 -12.58
CA LEU A 774 23.02 -24.59 -12.79
C LEU A 774 22.67 -25.98 -13.32
N THR A 775 22.59 -26.10 -14.64
CA THR A 775 22.21 -27.36 -15.29
C THR A 775 23.36 -28.35 -15.42
N GLY A 776 24.60 -27.88 -15.44
CA GLY A 776 25.80 -28.72 -15.50
C GLY A 776 25.74 -29.77 -16.61
N SER A 777 26.27 -30.95 -16.31
CA SER A 777 26.10 -32.14 -17.15
C SER A 777 24.68 -32.69 -17.01
N PHE A 778 24.07 -33.06 -18.14
CA PHE A 778 22.71 -33.60 -18.14
C PHE A 778 22.57 -34.87 -18.99
N CYS A 779 21.59 -35.69 -18.64
CA CYS A 779 21.18 -36.87 -19.40
C CYS A 779 19.66 -36.94 -19.54
N GLN A 780 19.17 -37.89 -20.35
CA GLN A 780 17.75 -38.10 -20.56
C GLN A 780 17.05 -38.51 -19.25
N GLY A 781 16.01 -37.78 -18.85
CA GLY A 781 15.27 -38.07 -17.63
C GLY A 781 14.26 -39.21 -17.77
N ASN A 782 13.97 -39.85 -16.64
CA ASN A 782 13.00 -40.93 -16.46
C ASN A 782 12.18 -40.67 -15.19
N PHE A 783 10.89 -41.03 -15.20
CA PHE A 783 9.98 -40.85 -14.06
C PHE A 783 10.52 -41.45 -12.75
N SER A 784 11.32 -42.52 -12.83
CA SER A 784 11.91 -43.20 -11.67
C SER A 784 13.13 -42.50 -11.07
N ASN A 785 13.68 -41.47 -11.73
CA ASN A 785 14.85 -40.74 -11.21
C ASN A 785 14.48 -39.94 -9.97
N ILE A 786 15.03 -40.32 -8.81
CA ILE A 786 15.00 -39.51 -7.56
C ILE A 786 16.29 -38.70 -7.36
N ILE A 787 17.36 -39.10 -8.04
CA ILE A 787 18.63 -38.40 -8.20
C ILE A 787 19.06 -38.54 -9.66
N PRO A 788 19.96 -37.68 -10.16
CA PRO A 788 20.51 -37.86 -11.50
C PRO A 788 21.25 -39.20 -11.64
N PRO A 789 21.18 -39.85 -12.82
CA PRO A 789 21.96 -41.05 -13.11
C PRO A 789 23.48 -40.86 -13.01
N PRO A 790 24.26 -41.93 -12.80
CA PRO A 790 25.73 -41.92 -12.89
C PRO A 790 26.24 -41.46 -14.26
N LEU A 791 27.40 -40.78 -14.31
CA LEU A 791 28.01 -40.30 -15.57
C LEU A 791 28.37 -41.44 -16.54
N SER A 792 28.73 -42.59 -15.98
CA SER A 792 28.96 -43.84 -16.71
C SER A 792 28.61 -45.02 -15.80
N PRO A 793 28.33 -46.22 -16.35
CA PRO A 793 28.03 -47.40 -15.54
C PRO A 793 29.15 -47.68 -14.52
N GLY A 794 28.84 -47.58 -13.23
CA GLY A 794 29.79 -47.78 -12.13
C GLY A 794 30.52 -46.51 -11.63
N ALA A 795 30.30 -45.34 -12.24
CA ALA A 795 30.84 -44.08 -11.74
C ALA A 795 30.24 -43.70 -10.37
N LEU A 796 31.07 -43.13 -9.49
CA LEU A 796 30.62 -42.52 -8.23
C LEU A 796 29.99 -41.14 -8.46
N ASP A 797 30.45 -40.42 -9.48
CA ASP A 797 29.86 -39.16 -9.88
C ASP A 797 28.60 -39.36 -10.72
N VAL A 798 27.62 -38.50 -10.46
CA VAL A 798 26.34 -38.43 -11.15
C VAL A 798 26.28 -37.19 -12.04
N HIS A 799 25.34 -37.20 -12.99
CA HIS A 799 24.97 -35.99 -13.71
C HIS A 799 24.45 -34.90 -12.76
N ASP A 800 24.41 -33.65 -13.21
CA ASP A 800 23.95 -32.53 -12.40
C ASP A 800 22.44 -32.26 -12.56
N SER A 801 21.90 -32.61 -13.72
CA SER A 801 20.47 -32.50 -14.03
C SER A 801 20.01 -33.55 -15.03
N VAL A 802 18.70 -33.63 -15.26
CA VAL A 802 18.11 -34.46 -16.32
C VAL A 802 17.19 -33.62 -17.21
N VAL A 803 17.04 -34.01 -18.47
CA VAL A 803 16.31 -33.24 -19.49
C VAL A 803 15.24 -34.06 -20.20
N ASP A 804 14.32 -33.37 -20.87
CA ASP A 804 13.29 -33.97 -21.72
C ASP A 804 13.83 -34.52 -23.05
N SER A 805 14.88 -33.92 -23.61
CA SER A 805 15.59 -34.42 -24.78
C SER A 805 17.06 -34.00 -24.75
N VAL A 806 17.98 -34.97 -24.83
CA VAL A 806 19.43 -34.67 -24.84
C VAL A 806 19.86 -33.87 -26.08
N SER A 807 19.19 -34.07 -27.23
CA SER A 807 19.55 -33.38 -28.47
C SER A 807 19.04 -31.94 -28.55
N ASN A 808 17.91 -31.64 -27.92
CA ASN A 808 17.33 -30.30 -27.84
C ASN A 808 16.56 -30.11 -26.52
N PRO A 809 17.26 -29.84 -25.41
CA PRO A 809 16.64 -29.80 -24.10
C PRO A 809 15.83 -28.51 -23.92
N GLU A 810 14.52 -28.65 -23.77
CA GLU A 810 13.59 -27.56 -23.46
C GLU A 810 13.14 -27.55 -22.00
N THR A 811 13.19 -28.72 -21.34
CA THR A 811 12.80 -28.90 -19.94
C THR A 811 13.98 -29.48 -19.18
N PHE A 812 14.32 -28.85 -18.07
CA PHE A 812 15.40 -29.27 -17.18
C PHE A 812 14.83 -29.61 -15.82
N VAL A 813 15.35 -30.67 -15.21
CA VAL A 813 14.98 -31.12 -13.88
C VAL A 813 16.24 -31.18 -13.02
N ILE A 814 16.27 -30.34 -11.99
CA ILE A 814 17.34 -30.30 -10.99
C ILE A 814 16.86 -30.97 -9.70
N PHE A 815 17.80 -31.51 -8.92
CA PHE A 815 17.49 -32.27 -7.70
C PHE A 815 17.92 -31.56 -6.41
N SER A 816 18.49 -30.36 -6.53
CA SER A 816 18.81 -29.50 -5.41
C SER A 816 18.27 -28.08 -5.62
N GLY A 817 17.64 -27.52 -4.58
CA GLY A 817 17.11 -26.15 -4.61
C GLY A 817 18.20 -25.09 -4.77
N VAL A 818 19.41 -25.32 -4.23
CA VAL A 818 20.55 -24.39 -4.34
C VAL A 818 21.17 -24.32 -5.73
N GLN A 819 20.74 -25.17 -6.68
CA GLN A 819 21.14 -25.06 -8.08
C GLN A 819 20.35 -23.99 -8.86
N ALA A 820 19.36 -23.33 -8.24
CA ALA A 820 18.55 -22.31 -8.91
C ALA A 820 18.38 -21.06 -8.06
N MET A 821 18.75 -19.91 -8.63
CA MET A 821 18.56 -18.60 -8.01
C MET A 821 17.39 -17.88 -8.68
N PRO A 822 16.28 -17.59 -7.97
CA PRO A 822 15.23 -16.71 -8.50
C PRO A 822 15.83 -15.32 -8.70
N ARG A 823 15.73 -14.77 -9.92
CA ARG A 823 16.24 -13.44 -10.27
C ARG A 823 15.09 -12.45 -10.42
N TYR A 824 14.04 -12.86 -11.14
CA TYR A 824 12.89 -12.00 -11.40
C TYR A 824 11.57 -12.75 -11.23
N LEU A 825 10.55 -12.05 -10.72
CA LEU A 825 9.17 -12.50 -10.68
C LEU A 825 8.35 -11.70 -11.70
N TRP A 826 7.87 -12.39 -12.72
CA TRP A 826 7.00 -11.85 -13.75
C TRP A 826 5.55 -12.17 -13.40
N THR A 827 4.75 -11.14 -13.14
CA THR A 827 3.31 -11.28 -12.95
C THR A 827 2.61 -10.98 -14.27
N CYS A 828 1.85 -11.95 -14.76
CA CYS A 828 1.24 -11.93 -16.09
C CYS A 828 -0.26 -12.21 -16.01
N THR A 829 -1.00 -11.90 -17.08
CA THR A 829 -2.38 -12.33 -17.28
C THR A 829 -2.60 -12.76 -18.74
N GLN A 830 -3.60 -13.61 -18.99
CA GLN A 830 -4.02 -13.95 -20.35
C GLN A 830 -5.13 -13.03 -20.86
N ASP A 831 -5.75 -12.24 -19.99
CA ASP A 831 -6.78 -11.26 -20.35
C ASP A 831 -6.13 -9.91 -20.70
N ARG A 832 -6.09 -9.61 -22.01
CA ARG A 832 -5.54 -8.34 -22.52
C ARG A 832 -6.29 -7.12 -22.00
N THR A 833 -7.60 -7.21 -21.81
CA THR A 833 -8.41 -6.08 -21.33
C THR A 833 -8.07 -5.75 -19.89
N PHE A 834 -7.85 -6.78 -19.07
CA PHE A 834 -7.42 -6.64 -17.69
C PHE A 834 -6.00 -6.07 -17.58
N SER A 835 -5.07 -6.47 -18.45
CA SER A 835 -3.69 -5.95 -18.43
C SER A 835 -3.58 -4.46 -18.73
N GLN A 836 -4.55 -3.90 -19.45
CA GLN A 836 -4.62 -2.47 -19.80
C GLN A 836 -5.39 -1.65 -18.77
N HIS A 837 -5.94 -2.29 -17.72
CA HIS A 837 -6.74 -1.59 -16.74
C HIS A 837 -5.90 -0.52 -16.00
N PRO A 838 -6.43 0.70 -15.78
CA PRO A 838 -5.69 1.80 -15.14
C PRO A 838 -5.09 1.44 -13.77
N MET A 839 -5.62 0.42 -13.08
CA MET A 839 -5.07 -0.04 -11.80
C MET A 839 -3.60 -0.48 -11.89
N TRP A 840 -3.14 -0.95 -13.06
CA TRP A 840 -1.75 -1.34 -13.29
C TRP A 840 -0.85 -0.17 -13.70
N SER A 841 -1.45 0.96 -14.11
CA SER A 841 -0.74 2.10 -14.70
C SER A 841 -0.04 3.01 -13.69
N GLN A 842 -0.29 2.86 -12.37
CA GLN A 842 0.38 3.67 -11.35
C GLN A 842 1.89 3.39 -11.19
N GLY A 843 2.43 2.34 -11.83
CA GLY A 843 3.87 2.04 -11.83
C GLY A 843 4.62 2.23 -13.16
N TYR A 844 3.91 2.42 -14.28
CA TYR A 844 4.52 2.25 -15.61
C TYR A 844 4.02 3.30 -16.61
N SER A 845 4.38 4.57 -16.44
CA SER A 845 4.17 5.58 -17.48
C SER A 845 5.21 5.38 -18.59
N SER A 846 4.76 4.83 -19.71
CA SER A 846 5.52 4.68 -20.95
C SER A 846 5.46 5.97 -21.79
N GLU A 847 6.59 6.65 -21.97
CA GLU A 847 6.85 7.54 -23.11
C GLU A 847 8.35 7.52 -23.47
N PRO A 848 8.73 7.58 -24.76
CA PRO A 848 10.11 7.38 -25.20
C PRO A 848 10.89 8.69 -25.18
N GLY A 849 11.94 8.79 -24.37
CA GLY A 849 12.76 9.99 -24.34
C GLY A 849 14.11 9.83 -23.63
N MET A 850 15.16 9.95 -24.43
CA MET A 850 16.56 10.25 -24.07
C MET A 850 17.42 9.07 -23.62
N ALA A 851 18.07 8.49 -24.63
CA ALA A 851 19.26 7.65 -24.49
C ALA A 851 20.33 8.34 -23.62
N SER A 852 20.72 7.61 -22.58
CA SER A 852 22.02 7.58 -21.91
C SER A 852 23.03 8.70 -22.24
N SER A 853 23.19 9.65 -21.33
CA SER A 853 24.47 10.30 -21.07
C SER A 853 25.07 9.74 -19.78
N LEU A 854 25.38 8.44 -19.78
CA LEU A 854 26.31 7.84 -18.82
C LEU A 854 27.72 8.33 -19.19
N GLN A 855 28.04 9.58 -18.84
CA GLN A 855 29.41 10.04 -18.84
C GLN A 855 30.15 9.30 -17.72
N SER A 856 31.08 8.46 -18.16
CA SER A 856 32.09 7.75 -17.39
C SER A 856 32.54 8.52 -16.15
N TRP A 857 32.19 8.01 -14.98
CA TRP A 857 32.79 8.46 -13.73
C TRP A 857 34.29 8.20 -13.79
N GLY A 858 35.03 9.29 -13.69
CA GLY A 858 36.48 9.31 -13.75
C GLY A 858 37.07 8.32 -12.76
N ARG A 859 37.92 7.45 -13.30
CA ARG A 859 38.82 6.56 -12.60
C ARG A 859 39.61 7.40 -11.58
N VAL A 860 39.21 7.34 -10.31
CA VAL A 860 39.98 7.91 -9.19
C VAL A 860 41.29 7.16 -9.14
N SER A 861 42.34 7.80 -9.63
CA SER A 861 43.70 7.29 -9.65
C SER A 861 44.22 7.17 -8.22
N ASN A 862 44.64 5.95 -7.89
CA ASN A 862 45.38 5.56 -6.69
C ASN A 862 46.30 6.68 -6.18
N GLY A 863 45.99 7.17 -4.97
CA GLY A 863 46.92 7.95 -4.18
C GLY A 863 48.14 7.10 -3.84
N SER A 864 49.30 7.57 -4.26
CA SER A 864 50.60 7.01 -3.90
C SER A 864 50.83 7.14 -2.37
N PRO A 865 51.49 6.16 -1.73
CA PRO A 865 51.67 6.14 -0.29
C PRO A 865 52.76 7.12 0.17
N VAL A 866 52.42 7.93 1.16
CA VAL A 866 53.28 8.38 2.26
C VAL A 866 52.52 8.12 3.55
#